data_AF-A0A158PGY5-F1
#
_entry.id   AF-A0A158PGY5-F1
#
_cell.length_a   1.000
_cell.length_b   1.000
_cell.length_c   1.000
_cell.angle_alpha   90.00
_cell.angle_beta   90.00
_cell.angle_gamma   90.00
#
_symmetry.space_group_name_H-M   'P 1'
#
loop_
_entity.id
_entity.type
_entity.pdbx_description
1 polymer ?
#
loop_
_entity_poly.entity_id
_entity_poly.type
_entity_poly.pdbx_seq_one_letter_code
_entity_poly.pdbx_strand_id
1 'polypeptide(L)'
;MPNASPKEDTWAFQKIGTAFPPNPVKVLLLNVNEILSNTQQALWYKHGKPIHGRSWNNGGVVECSFPYKNAELRTAQQLEGNIQVLQYSGDHNTQGFWYEWILYKDRFEKTEARQLLKCGDSFPILWKDRKEGTLLGYVDNKTEIALFSCDGKVYERKGGELSNMYIIMRNTVGGPPHCECSTCRVAPPPPGPPPPRVMIDEWMDIRAGDPWPTRALVKALDKTLDNTIAGENPDQYVALWYQAGEPVMGRVWNEGGKVAANFCWNKNEYKGNVGSIQVLVQLSDHVRGFDYSWIPFPQAASFDKDKEWIPVHVNNTKGDISSGVITFDGKQILGKVDVRNEKSSAGFEGKENVLVGPACASNTMCLGQQNMYVALWYKHGKPIHGRSWNNGGVVECSFPYKNAELRTAQQLEGNIQVLQYTGDHNTQGFWYEWVLYKDRFEKSEARQLLRCGDSFPILWKDRPEGALLGYVDNKTEIALFSCDGKVYEKKGGELSDMYIVMRNTVGGPPFCECSNCPKAAPPPPAPAPGPPPPRVMIDEWMDIRAGDPWPTRALVKALDKTLDNTIAGENPDQYVALWYQAGEPVMGRVWNEGGKVAANFCWNKNEYKGNVGSIQVLVQLSDHVRGFDYSWIPFPQAASFDKDKEWIPVHVNNTKGDISCGVITFDGKQILGKVDVRNERSSAGFGGKENVLVGPACASNTVVLCRKARPGYKFD
;
A
#
# COMPACT_ATOMS: atom_id res chain seq x y z
N MET A 1 3.98 -27.89 43.14
CA MET A 1 4.28 -29.33 43.06
C MET A 1 5.57 -29.48 42.26
N PRO A 2 6.46 -30.42 42.59
CA PRO A 2 7.61 -30.70 41.74
C PRO A 2 7.14 -31.20 40.37
N ASN A 3 7.78 -30.74 39.30
CA ASN A 3 7.53 -31.24 37.94
C ASN A 3 7.86 -32.75 37.88
N ALA A 4 7.33 -33.45 36.87
CA ALA A 4 7.82 -34.79 36.53
C ALA A 4 9.35 -34.75 36.31
N SER A 5 10.04 -35.88 36.51
CA SER A 5 11.48 -35.97 36.25
C SER A 5 11.81 -35.44 34.85
N PRO A 6 12.74 -34.48 34.69
CA PRO A 6 13.06 -33.88 33.40
C PRO A 6 13.50 -34.93 32.38
N LYS A 7 12.84 -34.99 31.23
CA LYS A 7 13.25 -35.81 30.07
C LYS A 7 14.51 -35.25 29.42
N GLU A 8 15.16 -36.00 28.53
CA GLU A 8 16.25 -35.46 27.72
C GLU A 8 15.74 -34.49 26.65
N ASP A 9 16.63 -33.59 26.20
CA ASP A 9 16.34 -32.66 25.11
C ASP A 9 16.14 -33.44 23.79
N THR A 10 15.11 -33.08 23.03
CA THR A 10 14.82 -33.77 21.76
C THR A 10 15.44 -33.03 20.59
N TRP A 11 16.36 -33.70 19.89
CA TRP A 11 17.01 -33.21 18.67
C TRP A 11 16.53 -34.00 17.45
N ALA A 12 15.56 -33.46 16.71
CA ALA A 12 14.99 -34.15 15.56
C ALA A 12 15.94 -34.17 14.38
N PHE A 13 16.16 -35.35 13.80
CA PHE A 13 16.85 -35.48 12.53
C PHE A 13 16.14 -34.70 11.43
N GLN A 14 16.92 -33.91 10.70
CA GLN A 14 16.43 -33.02 9.67
C GLN A 14 17.33 -33.12 8.44
N LYS A 15 16.74 -33.51 7.32
CA LYS A 15 17.38 -33.44 6.02
C LYS A 15 17.40 -31.98 5.55
N ILE A 16 18.55 -31.51 5.09
CA ILE A 16 18.68 -30.15 4.54
C ILE A 16 17.85 -30.08 3.24
N GLY A 17 17.10 -29.00 3.04
CA GLY A 17 16.21 -28.85 1.89
C GLY A 17 14.87 -29.58 2.01
N THR A 18 14.50 -30.07 3.20
CA THR A 18 13.12 -30.51 3.51
C THR A 18 12.47 -29.62 4.56
N ALA A 19 11.14 -29.69 4.70
CA ALA A 19 10.40 -28.93 5.70
C ALA A 19 10.90 -29.22 7.13
N PHE A 20 10.74 -28.25 8.04
CA PHE A 20 11.09 -28.37 9.44
C PHE A 20 10.33 -29.50 10.13
N PRO A 21 10.90 -30.07 11.21
CA PRO A 21 10.17 -31.01 12.04
C PRO A 21 9.16 -30.22 12.90
N PRO A 22 8.14 -30.88 13.49
CA PRO A 22 7.13 -30.17 14.28
C PRO A 22 7.74 -29.51 15.53
N ASN A 23 7.15 -28.39 15.96
CA ASN A 23 7.54 -27.66 17.17
C ASN A 23 9.06 -27.38 17.31
N PRO A 24 9.72 -26.80 16.28
CA PRO A 24 11.12 -26.45 16.40
C PRO A 24 11.30 -25.27 17.36
N VAL A 25 12.38 -25.25 18.12
CA VAL A 25 12.64 -24.18 19.09
C VAL A 25 13.25 -22.97 18.39
N LYS A 26 12.49 -21.86 18.37
CA LYS A 26 12.91 -20.56 17.85
C LYS A 26 13.93 -19.89 18.77
N VAL A 27 14.75 -19.04 18.17
CA VAL A 27 15.61 -18.10 18.88
C VAL A 27 14.75 -17.03 19.57
N LEU A 28 15.16 -16.62 20.76
CA LEU A 28 14.47 -15.64 21.60
C LEU A 28 14.13 -14.33 20.87
N LEU A 29 12.89 -13.86 21.06
CA LEU A 29 12.39 -12.54 20.67
C LEU A 29 12.23 -11.69 21.94
N LEU A 30 13.01 -10.62 22.10
CA LEU A 30 12.92 -9.75 23.28
C LEU A 30 12.50 -8.31 22.99
N ASN A 31 12.53 -7.87 21.72
CA ASN A 31 12.23 -6.48 21.37
C ASN A 31 11.20 -6.43 20.23
N VAL A 32 10.29 -5.46 20.32
CA VAL A 32 9.16 -5.18 19.41
C VAL A 32 9.59 -4.92 17.95
N ASN A 33 10.89 -4.67 17.70
CA ASN A 33 11.40 -4.18 16.41
C ASN A 33 12.38 -5.12 15.71
N GLU A 34 12.72 -6.29 16.27
CA GLU A 34 13.60 -7.25 15.61
C GLU A 34 13.02 -8.66 15.75
N ILE A 35 12.22 -9.05 14.75
CA ILE A 35 11.68 -10.40 14.70
C ILE A 35 12.74 -11.33 14.10
N LEU A 36 13.38 -12.14 14.93
CA LEU A 36 14.06 -13.39 14.55
C LEU A 36 13.03 -14.48 14.23
N SER A 37 11.99 -14.15 13.46
CA SER A 37 10.89 -15.07 13.14
C SER A 37 11.44 -16.30 12.43
N ASN A 38 12.57 -16.19 11.76
CA ASN A 38 13.09 -17.21 10.88
C ASN A 38 14.36 -17.92 11.37
N THR A 39 14.66 -18.02 12.67
CA THR A 39 15.86 -18.75 13.12
C THR A 39 15.57 -19.75 14.23
N GLN A 40 16.07 -20.97 14.05
CA GLN A 40 15.91 -22.11 14.96
C GLN A 40 17.27 -22.67 15.40
N GLN A 41 17.27 -23.35 16.55
CA GLN A 41 18.45 -24.04 17.08
C GLN A 41 18.77 -25.29 16.27
N ALA A 42 20.01 -25.39 15.79
CA ALA A 42 20.47 -26.55 15.03
C ALA A 42 21.72 -27.19 15.65
N LEU A 43 21.87 -28.49 15.43
CA LEU A 43 22.98 -29.30 15.91
C LEU A 43 23.52 -30.15 14.75
N TRP A 44 24.83 -30.22 14.64
CA TRP A 44 25.52 -31.05 13.67
C TRP A 44 26.68 -31.80 14.33
N TYR A 45 27.00 -32.99 13.82
CA TYR A 45 28.09 -33.80 14.34
C TYR A 45 29.18 -33.94 13.28
N LYS A 46 30.43 -33.71 13.70
CA LYS A 46 31.60 -33.99 12.87
C LYS A 46 32.58 -34.83 13.65
N HIS A 47 32.86 -36.05 13.16
CA HIS A 47 33.74 -37.03 13.84
C HIS A 47 33.33 -37.28 15.31
N GLY A 48 32.02 -37.40 15.56
CA GLY A 48 31.47 -37.61 16.90
C GLY A 48 31.43 -36.37 17.81
N LYS A 49 31.90 -35.21 17.34
CA LYS A 49 31.84 -33.96 18.10
C LYS A 49 30.58 -33.15 17.75
N PRO A 50 29.74 -32.79 18.74
CA PRO A 50 28.58 -31.93 18.54
C PRO A 50 29.01 -30.47 18.33
N ILE A 51 28.35 -29.81 17.38
CA ILE A 51 28.55 -28.39 17.04
C ILE A 51 27.16 -27.78 16.88
N HIS A 52 26.80 -26.83 17.74
CA HIS A 52 25.58 -26.05 17.54
C HIS A 52 25.77 -25.00 16.45
N GLY A 53 24.69 -24.67 15.77
CA GLY A 53 24.61 -23.66 14.74
C GLY A 53 23.17 -23.17 14.62
N ARG A 54 22.81 -22.72 13.43
CA ARG A 54 21.47 -22.18 13.16
C ARG A 54 20.84 -22.80 11.93
N SER A 55 19.52 -22.90 11.95
CA SER A 55 18.69 -23.17 10.78
C SER A 55 17.65 -22.08 10.57
N TRP A 56 17.18 -21.95 9.33
CA TRP A 56 16.11 -21.02 8.95
C TRP A 56 15.28 -21.58 7.80
N ASN A 57 14.09 -21.03 7.62
CA ASN A 57 13.19 -21.34 6.51
C ASN A 57 13.57 -20.54 5.27
N ASN A 58 13.74 -21.23 4.15
CA ASN A 58 13.77 -20.60 2.83
C ASN A 58 12.99 -21.49 1.85
N GLY A 59 11.96 -20.94 1.21
CA GLY A 59 11.09 -21.69 0.31
C GLY A 59 10.32 -22.82 1.00
N GLY A 60 10.09 -22.74 2.32
CA GLY A 60 9.39 -23.76 3.10
C GLY A 60 10.28 -24.89 3.61
N VAL A 61 11.57 -24.84 3.31
CA VAL A 61 12.54 -25.89 3.64
C VAL A 61 13.68 -25.36 4.50
N VAL A 62 14.37 -26.28 5.15
CA VAL A 62 15.48 -25.98 6.06
C VAL A 62 16.74 -25.63 5.28
N GLU A 63 17.24 -24.42 5.50
CA GLU A 63 18.65 -24.04 5.32
C GLU A 63 19.35 -23.93 6.68
N CYS A 64 20.68 -23.94 6.68
CA CYS A 64 21.45 -23.89 7.92
C CYS A 64 22.86 -23.32 7.74
N SER A 65 23.52 -23.04 8.87
CA SER A 65 24.89 -22.53 8.94
C SER A 65 25.56 -23.01 10.23
N PHE A 66 26.77 -23.56 10.09
CA PHE A 66 27.62 -24.03 11.19
C PHE A 66 29.05 -23.51 11.06
N PRO A 67 29.68 -23.05 12.16
CA PRO A 67 31.10 -22.71 12.18
C PRO A 67 31.96 -23.96 12.39
N TYR A 68 32.89 -24.24 11.46
CA TYR A 68 33.84 -25.34 11.59
C TYR A 68 35.17 -25.04 10.91
N LYS A 69 36.29 -25.20 11.63
CA LYS A 69 37.67 -24.96 11.14
C LYS A 69 37.82 -23.62 10.38
N ASN A 70 37.32 -22.54 10.97
CA ASN A 70 37.33 -21.18 10.41
C ASN A 70 36.54 -21.00 9.11
N ALA A 71 35.71 -21.96 8.73
CA ALA A 71 34.80 -21.87 7.59
C ALA A 71 33.34 -21.95 8.04
N GLU A 72 32.47 -21.22 7.33
CA GLU A 72 31.01 -21.42 7.41
C GLU A 72 30.61 -22.60 6.51
N LEU A 73 29.93 -23.59 7.08
CA LEU A 73 29.37 -24.73 6.38
C LEU A 73 27.85 -24.59 6.28
N ARG A 74 27.30 -24.73 5.08
CA ARG A 74 25.86 -24.51 4.80
C ARG A 74 25.22 -25.62 3.97
N THR A 75 25.99 -26.25 3.08
CA THR A 75 25.41 -27.16 2.09
C THR A 75 25.28 -28.57 2.63
N ALA A 76 24.32 -29.33 2.09
CA ALA A 76 24.18 -30.75 2.39
C ALA A 76 25.47 -31.53 2.14
N GLN A 77 26.25 -31.16 1.12
CA GLN A 77 27.54 -31.80 0.84
C GLN A 77 28.59 -31.52 1.93
N GLN A 78 28.66 -30.27 2.42
CA GLN A 78 29.58 -29.90 3.50
C GLN A 78 29.21 -30.56 4.84
N LEU A 79 27.90 -30.74 5.07
CA LEU A 79 27.33 -31.20 6.34
C LEU A 79 26.92 -32.68 6.33
N GLU A 80 27.32 -33.45 5.32
CA GLU A 80 27.03 -34.90 5.22
C GLU A 80 25.52 -35.22 5.20
N GLY A 81 24.72 -34.32 4.64
CA GLY A 81 23.32 -34.51 4.27
C GLY A 81 22.28 -34.22 5.34
N ASN A 82 22.62 -34.32 6.63
CA ASN A 82 21.66 -34.18 7.72
C ASN A 82 22.19 -33.32 8.87
N ILE A 83 21.27 -32.63 9.52
CA ILE A 83 21.48 -31.92 10.78
C ILE A 83 20.41 -32.38 11.77
N GLN A 84 20.42 -31.83 12.97
CA GLN A 84 19.31 -31.92 13.90
C GLN A 84 18.78 -30.54 14.25
N VAL A 85 17.48 -30.44 14.54
CA VAL A 85 16.83 -29.21 15.00
C VAL A 85 16.23 -29.47 16.38
N LEU A 86 16.44 -28.55 17.31
CA LEU A 86 15.90 -28.66 18.67
C LEU A 86 14.37 -28.63 18.62
N GLN A 87 13.72 -29.55 19.32
CA GLN A 87 12.28 -29.61 19.45
C GLN A 87 11.82 -29.40 20.88
N TYR A 88 10.62 -28.84 21.01
CA TYR A 88 9.88 -28.81 22.26
C TYR A 88 8.42 -29.14 22.00
N SER A 89 8.08 -30.42 22.09
CA SER A 89 6.70 -30.91 21.89
C SER A 89 6.06 -31.25 23.23
N GLY A 90 5.04 -30.51 23.64
CA GLY A 90 4.37 -30.66 24.92
C GLY A 90 4.56 -29.43 25.80
N ASP A 91 4.63 -29.64 27.12
CA ASP A 91 4.72 -28.59 28.14
C ASP A 91 5.60 -29.03 29.31
N HIS A 92 5.82 -28.14 30.27
CA HIS A 92 6.67 -28.43 31.44
C HIS A 92 6.12 -29.58 32.30
N ASN A 93 4.81 -29.84 32.28
CA ASN A 93 4.22 -30.97 32.99
C ASN A 93 4.59 -32.31 32.34
N THR A 94 4.62 -32.36 31.00
CA THR A 94 4.88 -33.58 30.22
C THR A 94 6.37 -33.80 29.93
N GLN A 95 7.17 -32.74 29.91
CA GLN A 95 8.62 -32.78 29.67
C GLN A 95 9.45 -32.72 30.96
N GLY A 96 8.89 -32.18 32.05
CA GLY A 96 9.60 -31.94 33.30
C GLY A 96 10.48 -30.69 33.31
N PHE A 97 10.53 -29.96 32.19
CA PHE A 97 11.27 -28.71 32.05
C PHE A 97 10.67 -27.82 30.95
N TRP A 98 11.06 -26.55 30.92
CA TRP A 98 10.84 -25.63 29.79
C TRP A 98 12.13 -24.86 29.48
N TYR A 99 12.27 -24.35 28.25
CA TYR A 99 13.46 -23.61 27.84
C TYR A 99 13.35 -22.12 28.21
N GLU A 100 14.34 -21.64 28.95
CA GLU A 100 14.49 -20.25 29.36
C GLU A 100 15.76 -19.69 28.73
N TRP A 101 15.66 -18.54 28.07
CA TRP A 101 16.85 -17.82 27.63
C TRP A 101 17.31 -16.84 28.70
N ILE A 102 18.59 -16.92 29.07
CA ILE A 102 19.20 -16.02 30.06
C ILE A 102 20.50 -15.45 29.52
N LEU A 103 21.01 -14.39 30.15
CA LEU A 103 22.33 -13.87 29.82
C LEU A 103 23.41 -14.87 30.23
N TYR A 104 24.46 -14.97 29.42
CA TYR A 104 25.59 -15.86 29.66
C TYR A 104 26.25 -15.64 31.02
N LYS A 105 26.33 -14.40 31.48
CA LYS A 105 26.92 -14.06 32.78
C LYS A 105 26.10 -14.62 33.96
N ASP A 106 24.79 -14.85 33.77
CA ASP A 106 23.87 -15.33 34.80
C ASP A 106 23.79 -16.87 34.86
N ARG A 107 24.61 -17.58 34.06
CA ARG A 107 24.55 -19.05 33.90
C ARG A 107 24.83 -19.87 35.16
N PHE A 108 25.42 -19.25 36.18
CA PHE A 108 25.69 -19.87 37.48
C PHE A 108 24.64 -19.51 38.54
N GLU A 109 23.64 -18.70 38.20
CA GLU A 109 22.53 -18.39 39.11
C GLU A 109 21.44 -19.46 39.04
N LYS A 110 20.84 -19.77 40.19
CA LYS A 110 19.72 -20.73 40.33
C LYS A 110 20.03 -22.13 39.78
N THR A 111 21.23 -22.63 40.02
CA THR A 111 21.68 -23.96 39.52
C THR A 111 20.89 -25.12 40.10
N GLU A 112 20.19 -24.91 41.21
CA GLU A 112 19.22 -25.84 41.79
C GLU A 112 17.93 -25.99 40.95
N ALA A 113 17.60 -25.01 40.09
CA ALA A 113 16.39 -24.98 39.27
C ALA A 113 16.67 -24.95 37.76
N ARG A 114 17.92 -24.65 37.35
CA ARG A 114 18.32 -24.48 35.96
C ARG A 114 19.44 -25.44 35.58
N GLN A 115 19.29 -26.09 34.43
CA GLN A 115 20.31 -26.95 33.82
C GLN A 115 20.71 -26.38 32.46
N LEU A 116 22.02 -26.26 32.18
CA LEU A 116 22.50 -25.77 30.90
C LEU A 116 22.11 -26.73 29.76
N LEU A 117 21.44 -26.23 28.71
CA LEU A 117 21.25 -27.00 27.48
C LEU A 117 22.61 -27.17 26.79
N LYS A 118 23.07 -28.40 26.65
CA LYS A 118 24.34 -28.70 25.95
C LYS A 118 24.34 -30.09 25.34
N CYS A 119 25.18 -30.26 24.33
CA CYS A 119 25.55 -31.55 23.77
C CYS A 119 27.07 -31.68 23.87
N GLY A 120 27.57 -32.62 24.67
CA GLY A 120 29.00 -32.72 24.97
C GLY A 120 29.55 -31.41 25.56
N ASP A 121 30.55 -30.84 24.91
CA ASP A 121 31.14 -29.55 25.26
C ASP A 121 30.52 -28.36 24.51
N SER A 122 29.53 -28.57 23.63
CA SER A 122 28.92 -27.50 22.84
C SER A 122 27.59 -27.07 23.45
N PHE A 123 27.34 -25.76 23.57
CA PHE A 123 26.03 -25.22 23.91
C PHE A 123 25.69 -23.97 23.08
N PRO A 124 24.41 -23.73 22.76
CA PRO A 124 24.01 -22.62 21.91
C PRO A 124 24.19 -21.26 22.61
N ILE A 125 24.60 -20.25 21.84
CA ILE A 125 24.73 -18.86 22.29
C ILE A 125 24.27 -17.89 21.22
N LEU A 126 23.53 -16.86 21.64
CA LEU A 126 22.93 -15.85 20.81
C LEU A 126 23.60 -14.50 21.03
N TRP A 127 24.24 -13.99 19.98
CA TRP A 127 24.76 -12.63 19.95
C TRP A 127 23.68 -11.69 19.40
N LYS A 128 22.77 -11.28 20.29
CA LYS A 128 21.61 -10.42 19.99
C LYS A 128 22.04 -9.03 19.51
N ASP A 129 22.83 -8.31 20.30
CA ASP A 129 23.17 -6.90 20.05
C ASP A 129 24.33 -6.72 19.04
N ARG A 130 24.43 -7.63 18.06
CA ARG A 130 25.42 -7.54 16.97
C ARG A 130 24.97 -6.47 15.97
N LYS A 131 25.85 -5.53 15.66
CA LYS A 131 25.55 -4.37 14.78
C LYS A 131 25.04 -4.76 13.40
N GLU A 132 25.57 -5.84 12.82
CA GLU A 132 25.19 -6.31 11.48
C GLU A 132 24.05 -7.34 11.53
N GLY A 133 23.29 -7.37 12.63
CA GLY A 133 22.18 -8.28 12.86
C GLY A 133 22.54 -9.45 13.77
N THR A 134 21.55 -9.91 14.52
CA THR A 134 21.67 -11.00 15.50
C THR A 134 22.24 -12.27 14.86
N LEU A 135 23.09 -12.98 15.61
CA LEU A 135 23.73 -14.21 15.15
C LEU A 135 23.71 -15.31 16.22
N LEU A 136 23.27 -16.51 15.83
CA LEU A 136 23.28 -17.70 16.67
C LEU A 136 24.50 -18.57 16.33
N GLY A 137 25.19 -19.03 17.37
CA GLY A 137 26.36 -19.90 17.28
C GLY A 137 26.45 -20.83 18.48
N TYR A 138 27.67 -21.22 18.85
CA TYR A 138 27.89 -22.10 19.99
C TYR A 138 29.09 -21.67 20.83
N VAL A 139 29.09 -22.02 22.11
CA VAL A 139 30.26 -21.95 22.98
C VAL A 139 30.83 -23.35 23.17
N ASP A 140 32.15 -23.47 23.06
CA ASP A 140 32.88 -24.63 23.54
C ASP A 140 33.14 -24.47 25.05
N ASN A 141 32.50 -25.31 25.84
CA ASN A 141 32.53 -25.30 27.31
C ASN A 141 33.93 -25.57 27.90
N LYS A 142 34.88 -26.12 27.13
CA LYS A 142 36.26 -26.31 27.59
C LYS A 142 37.11 -25.07 27.40
N THR A 143 36.93 -24.36 26.29
CA THR A 143 37.74 -23.19 25.95
C THR A 143 37.06 -21.87 26.33
N GLU A 144 35.76 -21.90 26.62
CA GLU A 144 34.87 -20.74 26.78
C GLU A 144 34.95 -19.76 25.58
N ILE A 145 35.14 -20.32 24.39
CA ILE A 145 35.15 -19.59 23.13
C ILE A 145 33.81 -19.78 22.43
N ALA A 146 33.16 -18.68 22.08
CA ALA A 146 31.98 -18.65 21.24
C ALA A 146 32.36 -18.52 19.75
N LEU A 147 31.78 -19.36 18.91
CA LEU A 147 31.97 -19.36 17.47
C LEU A 147 30.63 -19.16 16.76
N PHE A 148 30.63 -18.27 15.77
CA PHE A 148 29.47 -17.92 14.96
C PHE A 148 29.80 -17.96 13.47
N SER A 149 28.88 -18.40 12.62
CA SER A 149 29.09 -18.48 11.17
C SER A 149 28.14 -17.58 10.39
N CYS A 150 28.72 -16.74 9.52
CA CYS A 150 27.98 -15.85 8.60
C CYS A 150 28.90 -15.40 7.46
N ASP A 151 28.34 -15.17 6.27
CA ASP A 151 29.02 -14.60 5.10
C ASP A 151 30.33 -15.30 4.71
N GLY A 152 30.35 -16.63 4.80
CA GLY A 152 31.50 -17.47 4.49
C GLY A 152 32.58 -17.49 5.58
N LYS A 153 32.36 -16.81 6.72
CA LYS A 153 33.36 -16.59 7.78
C LYS A 153 32.89 -17.16 9.11
N VAL A 154 33.88 -17.39 9.99
CA VAL A 154 33.66 -17.70 11.41
C VAL A 154 34.13 -16.52 12.26
N TYR A 155 33.28 -16.11 13.19
CA TYR A 155 33.56 -15.06 14.17
C TYR A 155 33.81 -15.70 15.53
N GLU A 156 34.92 -15.34 16.17
CA GLU A 156 35.30 -15.79 17.51
C GLU A 156 35.01 -14.69 18.55
N ARG A 157 34.41 -15.06 19.68
CA ARG A 157 34.21 -14.18 20.85
C ARG A 157 34.59 -14.94 22.13
N LYS A 158 35.11 -14.25 23.14
CA LYS A 158 35.54 -14.89 24.39
C LYS A 158 35.56 -13.92 25.57
N GLY A 159 35.63 -14.48 26.78
CA GLY A 159 35.74 -13.71 28.02
C GLY A 159 34.56 -12.76 28.23
N GLY A 160 34.84 -11.52 28.62
CA GLY A 160 33.83 -10.53 28.97
C GLY A 160 32.83 -10.18 27.85
N GLU A 161 33.22 -10.38 26.58
CA GLU A 161 32.35 -10.12 25.42
C GLU A 161 31.10 -11.01 25.40
N LEU A 162 31.16 -12.19 26.03
CA LEU A 162 30.04 -13.13 26.06
C LEU A 162 28.95 -12.71 27.06
N SER A 163 29.27 -11.84 28.02
CA SER A 163 28.44 -11.59 29.23
C SER A 163 26.99 -11.23 28.93
N ASN A 164 26.75 -10.46 27.86
CA ASN A 164 25.43 -9.98 27.46
C ASN A 164 24.81 -10.79 26.31
N MET A 165 25.45 -11.87 25.88
CA MET A 165 24.86 -12.83 24.93
C MET A 165 23.90 -13.76 25.67
N TYR A 166 22.95 -14.36 24.95
CA TYR A 166 21.94 -15.23 25.56
C TYR A 166 22.26 -16.70 25.34
N ILE A 167 21.97 -17.54 26.33
CA ILE A 167 22.06 -19.00 26.27
C ILE A 167 20.74 -19.63 26.69
N ILE A 168 20.56 -20.91 26.37
CA ILE A 168 19.37 -21.66 26.77
C ILE A 168 19.64 -22.46 28.05
N MET A 169 18.78 -22.29 29.03
CA MET A 169 18.69 -23.13 30.23
C MET A 169 17.40 -23.93 30.19
N ARG A 170 17.47 -25.16 30.67
CA ARG A 170 16.32 -25.99 31.01
C ARG A 170 15.89 -25.62 32.42
N ASN A 171 14.74 -24.98 32.57
CA ASN A 171 14.17 -24.67 33.87
C ASN A 171 13.29 -25.85 34.31
N THR A 172 13.67 -26.50 35.41
CA THR A 172 13.06 -27.75 35.88
C THR A 172 12.01 -27.53 36.97
N VAL A 173 11.78 -26.27 37.37
CA VAL A 173 10.86 -25.90 38.45
C VAL A 173 9.76 -24.98 37.93
N GLY A 174 8.50 -25.34 38.19
CA GLY A 174 7.35 -24.56 37.75
C GLY A 174 7.17 -24.55 36.24
N GLY A 175 6.39 -23.58 35.75
CA GLY A 175 6.11 -23.38 34.32
C GLY A 175 6.57 -22.01 33.82
N PRO A 176 6.54 -21.79 32.49
CA PRO A 176 6.91 -20.50 31.91
C PRO A 176 5.95 -19.37 32.37
N PRO A 177 6.39 -18.09 32.32
CA PRO A 177 5.67 -16.96 32.92
C PRO A 177 4.20 -16.77 32.49
N HIS A 178 3.83 -17.26 31.31
CA HIS A 178 2.47 -17.14 30.74
C HIS A 178 1.78 -18.50 30.57
N CYS A 179 2.20 -19.52 31.32
CA CYS A 179 1.61 -20.84 31.21
C CYS A 179 0.17 -20.86 31.74
N GLU A 180 -0.78 -21.28 30.91
CA GLU A 180 -2.19 -21.38 31.28
C GLU A 180 -2.62 -22.79 31.68
N CYS A 181 -1.69 -23.73 31.91
CA CYS A 181 -2.06 -25.08 32.34
C CYS A 181 -2.72 -25.07 33.73
N SER A 182 -3.47 -26.13 34.05
CA SER A 182 -4.14 -26.27 35.34
C SER A 182 -3.19 -26.17 36.54
N THR A 183 -1.96 -26.65 36.41
CA THR A 183 -0.93 -26.58 37.47
C THR A 183 -0.52 -25.13 37.76
N CYS A 184 -0.33 -24.32 36.71
CA CYS A 184 0.11 -22.93 36.84
C CYS A 184 -1.03 -21.98 37.23
N ARG A 185 -2.27 -22.24 36.81
CA ARG A 185 -3.44 -21.42 37.17
C ARG A 185 -3.77 -21.42 38.67
N VAL A 186 -3.35 -22.45 39.41
CA VAL A 186 -3.63 -22.62 40.85
C VAL A 186 -2.51 -22.05 41.73
N ALA A 187 -1.34 -21.75 41.17
CA ALA A 187 -0.27 -21.12 41.93
C ALA A 187 -0.70 -19.71 42.35
N PRO A 188 -0.49 -19.29 43.62
CA PRO A 188 -0.68 -17.90 44.01
C PRO A 188 0.13 -17.02 43.06
N PRO A 189 -0.42 -15.88 42.56
CA PRO A 189 0.38 -14.96 41.79
C PRO A 189 1.65 -14.64 42.60
N PRO A 190 2.85 -14.73 41.99
CA PRO A 190 4.09 -14.52 42.72
C PRO A 190 4.03 -13.18 43.45
N PRO A 191 4.49 -13.09 44.71
CA PRO A 191 4.50 -11.83 45.44
C PRO A 191 5.38 -10.82 44.68
N GLY A 192 4.75 -9.79 44.11
CA GLY A 192 5.40 -8.81 43.24
C GLY A 192 4.43 -8.21 42.21
N PRO A 193 4.90 -7.28 41.35
CA PRO A 193 4.11 -6.81 40.22
C PRO A 193 3.75 -7.98 39.29
N PRO A 194 2.59 -7.91 38.61
CA PRO A 194 2.19 -8.95 37.65
C PRO A 194 3.27 -9.15 36.57
N PRO A 195 3.40 -10.36 36.00
CA PRO A 195 4.34 -10.61 34.91
C PRO A 195 4.16 -9.58 33.80
N PRO A 196 5.25 -9.05 33.20
CA PRO A 196 5.15 -8.18 32.04
C PRO A 196 4.33 -8.85 30.94
N ARG A 197 3.39 -8.12 30.34
CA ARG A 197 2.60 -8.65 29.23
C ARG A 197 3.49 -8.88 27.99
N VAL A 198 3.10 -9.83 27.15
CA VAL A 198 3.79 -10.12 25.90
C VAL A 198 3.57 -8.97 24.90
N MET A 199 4.66 -8.39 24.40
CA MET A 199 4.68 -7.25 23.46
C MET A 199 5.22 -7.64 22.07
N ILE A 200 5.19 -8.93 21.73
CA ILE A 200 5.66 -9.47 20.46
C ILE A 200 4.57 -10.33 19.81
N ASP A 201 4.50 -10.29 18.48
CA ASP A 201 3.60 -11.14 17.70
C ASP A 201 3.94 -12.63 17.90
N GLU A 202 2.93 -13.44 18.20
CA GLU A 202 3.08 -14.89 18.39
C GLU A 202 2.92 -15.61 17.04
N TRP A 203 4.01 -16.21 16.56
CA TRP A 203 4.05 -16.96 15.32
C TRP A 203 4.22 -18.46 15.60
N MET A 204 3.25 -19.28 15.23
CA MET A 204 3.32 -20.74 15.37
C MET A 204 3.89 -21.38 14.11
N ASP A 205 4.93 -22.21 14.25
CA ASP A 205 5.46 -23.01 13.13
C ASP A 205 4.54 -24.19 12.82
N ILE A 206 4.21 -24.35 11.54
CA ILE A 206 3.38 -25.45 11.03
C ILE A 206 3.76 -25.75 9.58
N ARG A 207 3.39 -26.91 9.04
CA ARG A 207 3.55 -27.19 7.60
C ARG A 207 2.21 -27.18 6.90
N ALA A 208 2.22 -26.78 5.64
CA ALA A 208 1.11 -27.07 4.74
C ALA A 208 0.85 -28.58 4.72
N GLY A 209 -0.40 -28.98 4.91
CA GLY A 209 -0.86 -30.36 5.02
C GLY A 209 -0.87 -30.95 6.43
N ASP A 210 -0.30 -30.28 7.43
CA ASP A 210 -0.48 -30.67 8.85
C ASP A 210 -1.95 -30.48 9.27
N PRO A 211 -2.41 -31.16 10.34
CA PRO A 211 -3.75 -30.93 10.91
C PRO A 211 -3.99 -29.46 11.24
N TRP A 212 -5.21 -28.98 11.02
CA TRP A 212 -5.59 -27.61 11.36
C TRP A 212 -5.39 -27.34 12.85
N PRO A 213 -4.72 -26.25 13.24
CA PRO A 213 -4.40 -25.98 14.63
C PRO A 213 -5.64 -25.64 15.45
N THR A 214 -5.58 -25.94 16.75
CA THR A 214 -6.64 -25.61 17.71
C THR A 214 -6.47 -24.24 18.37
N ARG A 215 -5.31 -23.59 18.19
CA ARG A 215 -5.06 -22.23 18.69
C ARG A 215 -5.88 -21.20 17.91
N ALA A 216 -6.28 -20.12 18.58
CA ALA A 216 -6.94 -18.99 17.92
C ALA A 216 -5.98 -18.30 16.96
N LEU A 217 -6.37 -18.18 15.69
CA LEU A 217 -5.57 -17.57 14.63
C LEU A 217 -6.15 -16.21 14.26
N VAL A 218 -5.30 -15.28 13.79
CA VAL A 218 -5.75 -13.97 13.31
C VAL A 218 -6.44 -14.13 11.95
N LYS A 219 -7.75 -13.89 11.92
CA LYS A 219 -8.61 -14.04 10.73
C LYS A 219 -8.70 -12.73 9.95
N ALA A 220 -8.76 -12.81 8.63
CA ALA A 220 -8.96 -11.66 7.75
C ALA A 220 -10.23 -10.87 8.11
N LEU A 221 -10.10 -9.58 8.42
CA LEU A 221 -11.19 -8.69 8.85
C LEU A 221 -12.00 -9.21 10.05
N ASP A 222 -11.46 -10.16 10.82
CA ASP A 222 -12.15 -10.85 11.91
C ASP A 222 -13.49 -11.50 11.50
N LYS A 223 -13.65 -11.80 10.20
CA LYS A 223 -14.88 -12.36 9.64
C LYS A 223 -14.61 -13.30 8.47
N THR A 224 -15.65 -14.00 8.04
CA THR A 224 -15.67 -14.67 6.73
C THR A 224 -15.74 -13.60 5.64
N LEU A 225 -14.90 -13.67 4.62
CA LEU A 225 -14.92 -12.68 3.53
C LEU A 225 -16.14 -12.91 2.63
N ASP A 226 -17.07 -11.95 2.64
CA ASP A 226 -18.37 -12.04 1.95
C ASP A 226 -18.25 -12.10 0.41
N ASN A 227 -17.16 -11.57 -0.14
CA ASN A 227 -16.91 -11.50 -1.58
C ASN A 227 -15.43 -11.75 -1.89
N THR A 228 -14.97 -12.99 -1.75
CA THR A 228 -13.58 -13.37 -2.08
C THR A 228 -13.40 -13.73 -3.57
N ILE A 229 -12.14 -13.82 -4.02
CA ILE A 229 -11.78 -14.31 -5.35
C ILE A 229 -12.34 -15.72 -5.58
N ALA A 230 -12.78 -16.02 -6.80
CA ALA A 230 -13.39 -17.31 -7.12
C ALA A 230 -12.38 -18.45 -6.93
N GLY A 231 -12.80 -19.54 -6.28
CA GLY A 231 -11.94 -20.69 -5.97
C GLY A 231 -11.03 -20.49 -4.75
N GLU A 232 -11.12 -19.34 -4.06
CA GLU A 232 -10.46 -19.11 -2.78
C GLU A 232 -11.42 -19.35 -1.62
N ASN A 233 -10.90 -19.88 -0.51
CA ASN A 233 -11.69 -20.04 0.71
C ASN A 233 -11.96 -18.66 1.34
N PRO A 234 -13.19 -18.33 1.75
CA PRO A 234 -13.50 -17.04 2.37
C PRO A 234 -13.00 -16.90 3.83
N ASP A 235 -12.68 -18.00 4.51
CA ASP A 235 -12.08 -18.02 5.84
C ASP A 235 -10.55 -18.07 5.74
N GLN A 236 -9.94 -16.90 5.67
CA GLN A 236 -8.49 -16.73 5.47
C GLN A 236 -7.82 -16.23 6.74
N TYR A 237 -6.63 -16.76 7.04
CA TYR A 237 -5.87 -16.42 8.25
C TYR A 237 -4.44 -16.02 7.90
N VAL A 238 -3.87 -15.11 8.69
CA VAL A 238 -2.54 -14.53 8.45
C VAL A 238 -1.45 -15.59 8.57
N ALA A 239 -0.64 -15.70 7.53
CA ALA A 239 0.53 -16.57 7.53
C ALA A 239 1.76 -15.88 6.93
N LEU A 240 2.93 -16.36 7.34
CA LEU A 240 4.24 -15.90 6.92
C LEU A 240 5.03 -17.08 6.36
N TRP A 241 5.68 -16.82 5.24
CA TRP A 241 6.61 -17.71 4.56
C TRP A 241 7.89 -16.96 4.24
N TYR A 242 8.90 -17.68 3.73
CA TYR A 242 10.15 -17.07 3.30
C TYR A 242 10.53 -17.56 1.93
N GLN A 243 11.02 -16.68 1.07
CA GLN A 243 11.55 -17.05 -0.24
C GLN A 243 12.74 -16.16 -0.60
N ALA A 244 13.85 -16.79 -0.99
CA ALA A 244 15.14 -16.12 -1.19
C ALA A 244 15.57 -15.21 -0.02
N GLY A 245 15.25 -15.62 1.21
CA GLY A 245 15.52 -14.83 2.43
C GLY A 245 14.57 -13.66 2.68
N GLU A 246 13.59 -13.41 1.81
CA GLU A 246 12.57 -12.36 2.00
C GLU A 246 11.34 -12.91 2.73
N PRO A 247 10.77 -12.18 3.70
CA PRO A 247 9.49 -12.52 4.30
C PRO A 247 8.35 -12.33 3.29
N VAL A 248 7.43 -13.29 3.25
CA VAL A 248 6.27 -13.29 2.36
C VAL A 248 5.02 -13.53 3.21
N MET A 249 4.27 -12.47 3.47
CA MET A 249 2.93 -12.62 4.06
C MET A 249 1.98 -13.23 3.02
N GLY A 250 1.05 -14.03 3.50
CA GLY A 250 0.05 -14.71 2.68
C GLY A 250 -1.10 -15.18 3.54
N ARG A 251 -1.73 -16.27 3.10
CA ARG A 251 -2.94 -16.79 3.74
C ARG A 251 -2.92 -18.29 3.90
N VAL A 252 -3.56 -18.75 4.96
CA VAL A 252 -3.93 -20.15 5.17
C VAL A 252 -5.43 -20.30 5.37
N TRP A 253 -5.96 -21.49 5.09
CA TRP A 253 -7.34 -21.87 5.36
C TRP A 253 -7.45 -23.35 5.71
N ASN A 254 -8.55 -23.72 6.36
CA ASN A 254 -8.85 -25.11 6.68
C ASN A 254 -9.41 -25.82 5.44
N GLU A 255 -8.67 -26.80 4.95
CA GLU A 255 -9.08 -27.66 3.84
C GLU A 255 -9.18 -29.10 4.34
N GLY A 256 -10.40 -29.55 4.63
CA GLY A 256 -10.65 -30.92 5.08
C GLY A 256 -9.95 -31.29 6.40
N GLY A 257 -9.82 -30.34 7.32
CA GLY A 257 -9.13 -30.53 8.61
C GLY A 257 -7.62 -30.37 8.54
N LYS A 258 -7.07 -29.91 7.41
CA LYS A 258 -5.63 -29.67 7.19
C LYS A 258 -5.36 -28.22 6.81
N VAL A 259 -4.13 -27.79 7.06
CA VAL A 259 -3.65 -26.47 6.65
C VAL A 259 -3.37 -26.45 5.16
N ALA A 260 -4.15 -25.68 4.41
CA ALA A 260 -3.79 -25.28 3.05
C ALA A 260 -3.29 -23.83 3.07
N ALA A 261 -2.41 -23.49 2.13
CA ALA A 261 -1.75 -22.19 2.12
C ALA A 261 -1.56 -21.63 0.71
N ASN A 262 -1.46 -20.30 0.63
CA ASN A 262 -1.17 -19.59 -0.60
C ASN A 262 -0.31 -18.33 -0.33
N PHE A 263 0.77 -18.22 -1.07
CA PHE A 263 1.71 -17.11 -1.04
C PHE A 263 2.02 -16.64 -2.45
N CYS A 264 2.52 -15.41 -2.58
CA CYS A 264 2.99 -14.90 -3.86
C CYS A 264 4.33 -14.19 -3.71
N TRP A 265 5.23 -14.48 -4.63
CA TRP A 265 6.55 -13.86 -4.65
C TRP A 265 7.11 -13.86 -6.07
N ASN A 266 7.73 -12.74 -6.45
CA ASN A 266 8.40 -12.54 -7.73
C ASN A 266 7.55 -13.00 -8.93
N LYS A 267 6.32 -12.49 -9.04
CA LYS A 267 5.35 -12.77 -10.11
C LYS A 267 4.69 -14.16 -10.07
N ASN A 268 5.10 -15.04 -9.15
CA ASN A 268 4.58 -16.40 -9.06
C ASN A 268 3.60 -16.56 -7.89
N GLU A 269 2.61 -17.43 -8.10
CA GLU A 269 1.76 -17.96 -7.04
C GLU A 269 2.32 -19.29 -6.51
N TYR A 270 2.27 -19.48 -5.20
CA TYR A 270 2.68 -20.69 -4.50
C TYR A 270 1.51 -21.20 -3.65
N LYS A 271 0.70 -22.09 -4.23
CA LYS A 271 -0.51 -22.65 -3.62
C LYS A 271 -0.34 -24.14 -3.30
N GLY A 272 -0.87 -24.58 -2.17
CA GLY A 272 -0.86 -25.98 -1.75
C GLY A 272 0.30 -26.31 -0.82
N ASN A 273 1.11 -27.31 -1.16
CA ASN A 273 2.22 -27.75 -0.30
C ASN A 273 3.44 -26.84 -0.45
N VAL A 274 3.45 -25.77 0.33
CA VAL A 274 4.55 -24.79 0.41
C VAL A 274 5.56 -25.10 1.52
N GLY A 275 5.50 -26.31 2.11
CA GLY A 275 6.37 -26.73 3.20
C GLY A 275 6.08 -26.03 4.52
N SER A 276 7.12 -25.63 5.22
CA SER A 276 7.04 -24.98 6.53
C SER A 276 6.62 -23.53 6.38
N ILE A 277 5.70 -23.09 7.24
CA ILE A 277 5.17 -21.73 7.30
C ILE A 277 4.99 -21.34 8.77
N GLN A 278 4.67 -20.07 8.98
CA GLN A 278 4.28 -19.55 10.28
C GLN A 278 2.88 -18.99 10.20
N VAL A 279 2.06 -19.26 11.21
CA VAL A 279 0.69 -18.73 11.27
C VAL A 279 0.57 -17.84 12.49
N LEU A 280 -0.02 -16.66 12.31
CA LEU A 280 -0.16 -15.66 13.35
C LEU A 280 -1.23 -16.10 14.35
N VAL A 281 -0.85 -16.17 15.62
CA VAL A 281 -1.71 -16.60 16.72
C VAL A 281 -2.18 -15.38 17.50
N GLN A 282 -3.46 -15.40 17.85
CA GLN A 282 -4.02 -14.47 18.80
C GLN A 282 -3.82 -15.00 20.23
N LEU A 283 -2.91 -14.35 20.98
CA LEU A 283 -2.71 -14.63 22.40
C LEU A 283 -3.94 -14.22 23.21
N SER A 284 -4.15 -14.85 24.37
CA SER A 284 -5.22 -14.49 25.30
C SER A 284 -5.03 -13.07 25.85
N ASP A 285 -6.14 -12.39 26.14
CA ASP A 285 -6.16 -10.99 26.61
C ASP A 285 -5.40 -10.79 27.93
N HIS A 286 -5.29 -11.85 28.74
CA HIS A 286 -4.53 -11.83 30.01
C HIS A 286 -3.01 -11.89 29.80
N VAL A 287 -2.55 -12.34 28.63
CA VAL A 287 -1.13 -12.52 28.31
C VAL A 287 -0.61 -11.38 27.43
N ARG A 288 -1.38 -10.94 26.43
CA ARG A 288 -0.94 -9.92 25.47
C ARG A 288 -1.03 -8.49 26.01
N GLY A 289 -0.05 -7.68 25.64
CA GLY A 289 0.01 -6.24 25.96
C GLY A 289 -0.40 -5.34 24.80
N PHE A 290 -0.96 -5.92 23.73
CA PHE A 290 -1.42 -5.23 22.53
C PHE A 290 -2.66 -5.94 21.98
N ASP A 291 -3.43 -5.27 21.12
CA ASP A 291 -4.58 -5.83 20.42
C ASP A 291 -4.37 -5.76 18.91
N TYR A 292 -4.92 -6.75 18.20
CA TYR A 292 -4.98 -6.71 16.74
C TYR A 292 -6.26 -6.02 16.29
N SER A 293 -6.16 -5.22 15.23
CA SER A 293 -7.31 -4.70 14.50
C SER A 293 -6.94 -4.54 13.03
N TRP A 294 -7.92 -4.76 12.15
CA TRP A 294 -7.80 -4.42 10.74
C TRP A 294 -8.20 -2.96 10.54
N ILE A 295 -7.26 -2.15 10.11
CA ILE A 295 -7.48 -0.72 9.87
C ILE A 295 -7.27 -0.36 8.38
N PRO A 296 -7.90 0.72 7.89
CA PRO A 296 -7.68 1.19 6.54
C PRO A 296 -6.20 1.53 6.29
N PHE A 297 -5.71 1.26 5.08
CA PHE A 297 -4.32 1.51 4.68
C PHE A 297 -3.78 2.91 5.04
N PRO A 298 -4.53 4.01 4.82
CA PRO A 298 -4.01 5.34 5.17
C PRO A 298 -3.73 5.53 6.66
N GLN A 299 -4.57 4.94 7.53
CA GLN A 299 -4.35 4.93 8.97
C GLN A 299 -3.18 4.02 9.35
N ALA A 300 -3.04 2.87 8.68
CA ALA A 300 -1.89 1.99 8.86
C ALA A 300 -0.58 2.66 8.44
N ALA A 301 -0.60 3.54 7.44
CA ALA A 301 0.57 4.23 6.90
C ALA A 301 1.05 5.42 7.75
N SER A 302 0.27 5.88 8.74
CA SER A 302 0.64 6.97 9.65
C SER A 302 1.38 6.52 10.92
N PHE A 303 1.83 5.26 10.98
CA PHE A 303 2.43 4.62 12.16
C PHE A 303 3.68 5.32 12.73
N ASP A 304 4.40 6.08 11.91
CA ASP A 304 5.59 6.85 12.36
C ASP A 304 5.23 8.09 13.21
N LYS A 305 3.95 8.53 13.26
CA LYS A 305 3.52 9.77 13.95
C LYS A 305 2.99 9.56 15.36
N ASP A 306 1.92 8.78 15.50
CA ASP A 306 1.15 8.70 16.76
C ASP A 306 1.42 7.40 17.54
N LYS A 307 2.03 6.40 16.88
CA LYS A 307 2.34 5.05 17.41
C LYS A 307 1.17 4.32 18.08
N GLU A 308 -0.06 4.77 17.85
CA GLU A 308 -1.28 4.15 18.39
C GLU A 308 -1.56 2.80 17.70
N TRP A 309 -1.57 2.80 16.37
CA TRP A 309 -1.65 1.60 15.55
C TRP A 309 -0.37 1.43 14.75
N ILE A 310 0.24 0.25 14.86
CA ILE A 310 1.47 -0.12 14.16
C ILE A 310 1.14 -1.34 13.31
N PRO A 311 1.40 -1.32 11.99
CA PRO A 311 1.25 -2.50 11.15
C PRO A 311 2.03 -3.67 11.72
N VAL A 312 1.40 -4.85 11.78
CA VAL A 312 2.13 -6.11 12.00
C VAL A 312 3.09 -6.28 10.82
N HIS A 313 4.39 -6.20 11.07
CA HIS A 313 5.40 -6.13 10.02
C HIS A 313 6.58 -7.05 10.31
N VAL A 314 7.17 -7.58 9.26
CA VAL A 314 8.44 -8.31 9.31
C VAL A 314 9.48 -7.53 8.52
N ASN A 315 10.53 -7.11 9.20
CA ASN A 315 11.58 -6.27 8.63
C ASN A 315 12.33 -6.98 7.51
N ASN A 316 12.65 -6.25 6.45
CA ASN A 316 13.47 -6.72 5.36
C ASN A 316 14.22 -5.56 4.71
N THR A 317 15.44 -5.82 4.23
CA THR A 317 16.29 -4.80 3.61
C THR A 317 15.70 -4.18 2.35
N LYS A 318 14.71 -4.84 1.73
CA LYS A 318 13.98 -4.35 0.54
C LYS A 318 12.67 -3.63 0.86
N GLY A 319 12.29 -3.55 2.14
CA GLY A 319 11.00 -2.99 2.59
C GLY A 319 10.29 -3.94 3.54
N ASP A 320 9.72 -3.39 4.61
CA ASP A 320 9.02 -4.16 5.65
C ASP A 320 7.69 -4.69 5.12
N ILE A 321 7.42 -5.96 5.36
CA ILE A 321 6.23 -6.64 4.82
C ILE A 321 5.19 -6.83 5.91
N SER A 322 4.00 -6.32 5.67
CA SER A 322 2.81 -6.46 6.51
C SER A 322 1.75 -7.34 5.86
N SER A 323 0.81 -7.83 6.66
CA SER A 323 -0.39 -8.50 6.14
C SER A 323 -1.47 -7.47 5.78
N GLY A 324 -2.28 -7.75 4.76
CA GLY A 324 -3.38 -6.86 4.37
C GLY A 324 -4.46 -7.58 3.57
N VAL A 325 -5.71 -7.16 3.76
CA VAL A 325 -6.83 -7.59 2.92
C VAL A 325 -6.95 -6.62 1.74
N ILE A 326 -6.68 -7.16 0.56
CA ILE A 326 -6.55 -6.40 -0.69
C ILE A 326 -7.83 -6.58 -1.50
N THR A 327 -8.28 -5.51 -2.15
CA THR A 327 -9.45 -5.56 -3.03
C THR A 327 -9.02 -5.59 -4.49
N PHE A 328 -9.28 -6.70 -5.19
CA PHE A 328 -9.11 -6.84 -6.64
C PHE A 328 -10.48 -6.96 -7.28
N ASP A 329 -10.82 -6.07 -8.21
CA ASP A 329 -12.10 -6.05 -8.92
C ASP A 329 -13.34 -6.11 -7.99
N GLY A 330 -13.25 -5.47 -6.81
CA GLY A 330 -14.31 -5.47 -5.79
C GLY A 330 -14.36 -6.71 -4.90
N LYS A 331 -13.44 -7.66 -5.09
CA LYS A 331 -13.32 -8.89 -4.30
C LYS A 331 -12.16 -8.80 -3.33
N GLN A 332 -12.35 -9.30 -2.11
CA GLN A 332 -11.38 -9.22 -1.03
C GLN A 332 -10.51 -10.47 -0.97
N ILE A 333 -9.22 -10.29 -0.72
CA ILE A 333 -8.29 -11.41 -0.54
C ILE A 333 -7.14 -11.03 0.39
N LEU A 334 -6.77 -11.93 1.28
CA LEU A 334 -5.64 -11.76 2.17
C LEU A 334 -4.32 -11.96 1.41
N GLY A 335 -3.43 -11.00 1.53
CA GLY A 335 -2.11 -10.99 0.89
C GLY A 335 -1.08 -10.20 1.69
N LYS A 336 -0.09 -9.67 0.98
CA LYS A 336 1.01 -8.88 1.56
C LYS A 336 0.94 -7.42 1.15
N VAL A 337 1.36 -6.55 2.06
CA VAL A 337 1.42 -5.10 1.87
C VAL A 337 2.78 -4.59 2.34
N ASP A 338 3.48 -3.90 1.46
CA ASP A 338 4.59 -3.04 1.80
C ASP A 338 4.04 -1.63 1.98
N VAL A 339 3.87 -1.23 3.24
CA VAL A 339 3.19 0.01 3.60
C VAL A 339 4.00 1.23 3.16
N ARG A 340 5.33 1.18 3.33
CA ARG A 340 6.21 2.30 2.98
C ARG A 340 6.33 2.48 1.46
N ASN A 341 6.29 1.39 0.70
CA ASN A 341 6.39 1.43 -0.76
C ASN A 341 5.03 1.41 -1.49
N GLU A 342 3.90 1.50 -0.76
CA GLU A 342 2.54 1.50 -1.29
C GLU A 342 2.29 0.37 -2.31
N LYS A 343 2.76 -0.82 -1.97
CA LYS A 343 2.67 -2.00 -2.83
C LYS A 343 1.91 -3.08 -2.11
N SER A 344 0.88 -3.61 -2.74
CA SER A 344 0.16 -4.77 -2.22
C SER A 344 0.09 -5.88 -3.26
N SER A 345 0.12 -7.12 -2.84
CA SER A 345 -0.06 -8.25 -3.74
C SER A 345 -0.65 -9.49 -3.09
N ALA A 346 -1.34 -10.29 -3.91
CA ALA A 346 -1.86 -11.60 -3.54
C ALA A 346 -1.67 -12.59 -4.69
N GLY A 347 -1.40 -13.86 -4.35
CA GLY A 347 -1.36 -14.95 -5.31
C GLY A 347 -2.75 -15.46 -5.61
N PHE A 348 -3.14 -15.50 -6.88
CA PHE A 348 -4.34 -16.18 -7.38
C PHE A 348 -4.24 -16.32 -8.91
N GLU A 349 -4.95 -17.29 -9.49
CA GLU A 349 -4.97 -17.55 -10.94
C GLU A 349 -3.57 -17.84 -11.56
N GLY A 350 -2.70 -18.50 -10.81
CA GLY A 350 -1.37 -18.94 -11.22
C GLY A 350 -0.29 -17.85 -11.17
N LYS A 351 -0.58 -16.65 -10.65
CA LYS A 351 0.35 -15.52 -10.66
C LYS A 351 0.26 -14.65 -9.40
N GLU A 352 1.28 -13.80 -9.20
CA GLU A 352 1.19 -12.68 -8.27
C GLU A 352 0.41 -11.53 -8.92
N ASN A 353 -0.72 -11.16 -8.33
CA ASN A 353 -1.46 -9.97 -8.72
C ASN A 353 -1.02 -8.81 -7.81
N VAL A 354 -0.61 -7.71 -8.42
CA VAL A 354 0.04 -6.58 -7.73
C VAL A 354 -0.77 -5.32 -7.94
N LEU A 355 -1.01 -4.57 -6.87
CA LEU A 355 -1.44 -3.18 -6.91
C LEU A 355 -0.27 -2.30 -6.46
N VAL A 356 -0.03 -1.22 -7.22
CA VAL A 356 0.95 -0.19 -6.90
C VAL A 356 0.28 1.18 -6.99
N GLY A 357 0.62 2.07 -6.06
CA GLY A 357 0.18 3.47 -6.09
C GLY A 357 -1.35 3.64 -6.16
N PRO A 358 -1.89 4.44 -7.09
CA PRO A 358 -3.27 4.98 -7.03
C PRO A 358 -4.37 3.96 -7.35
N ALA A 359 -4.03 2.69 -7.52
CA ALA A 359 -5.00 1.60 -7.35
C ALA A 359 -5.70 1.63 -5.98
N CYS A 360 -5.23 2.48 -5.05
CA CYS A 360 -5.76 2.71 -3.71
C CYS A 360 -6.38 4.13 -3.47
N ALA A 361 -6.53 5.02 -4.47
CA ALA A 361 -6.71 6.46 -4.18
C ALA A 361 -7.05 7.42 -5.33
N SER A 362 -7.61 8.59 -4.99
CA SER A 362 -7.70 9.79 -5.84
C SER A 362 -6.34 10.48 -6.04
N ASN A 363 -5.99 10.78 -7.29
CA ASN A 363 -4.74 11.47 -7.66
C ASN A 363 -4.82 12.97 -7.38
N THR A 364 -3.69 13.59 -7.04
CA THR A 364 -3.62 15.05 -6.86
C THR A 364 -3.33 15.75 -8.18
N MET A 365 -4.37 16.34 -8.76
CA MET A 365 -4.29 17.16 -9.97
C MET A 365 -3.58 18.50 -9.69
N CYS A 366 -2.82 18.99 -10.65
CA CYS A 366 -2.21 20.32 -10.59
C CYS A 366 -3.28 21.41 -10.62
N LEU A 367 -3.07 22.48 -9.85
CA LEU A 367 -4.04 23.59 -9.74
C LEU A 367 -4.45 24.14 -11.12
N GLY A 368 -5.74 23.99 -11.44
CA GLY A 368 -6.35 24.49 -12.67
C GLY A 368 -5.89 23.79 -13.96
N GLN A 369 -5.29 22.59 -13.87
CA GLN A 369 -4.84 21.82 -15.03
C GLN A 369 -5.71 20.58 -15.23
N GLN A 370 -6.28 20.38 -16.41
CA GLN A 370 -7.23 19.27 -16.64
C GLN A 370 -6.59 17.88 -16.62
N ASN A 371 -5.35 17.74 -17.08
CA ASN A 371 -4.70 16.45 -17.29
C ASN A 371 -3.22 16.49 -16.90
N MET A 372 -2.93 16.98 -15.71
CA MET A 372 -1.57 17.03 -15.17
C MET A 372 -1.59 16.72 -13.68
N TYR A 373 -0.75 15.78 -13.26
CA TYR A 373 -0.69 15.29 -11.88
C TYR A 373 0.75 15.36 -11.35
N VAL A 374 0.89 15.56 -10.05
CA VAL A 374 2.19 15.58 -9.37
C VAL A 374 2.77 14.16 -9.35
N ALA A 375 3.97 14.00 -9.91
CA ALA A 375 4.66 12.72 -9.97
C ALA A 375 6.03 12.77 -9.29
N LEU A 376 6.51 11.61 -8.85
CA LEU A 376 7.79 11.43 -8.18
C LEU A 376 8.52 10.23 -8.77
N TRP A 377 9.82 10.38 -8.97
CA TRP A 377 10.71 9.34 -9.46
C TRP A 377 12.03 9.35 -8.69
N TYR A 378 12.69 8.20 -8.59
CA TYR A 378 13.97 8.05 -7.89
C TYR A 378 15.07 7.63 -8.85
N LYS A 379 16.21 8.32 -8.75
CA LYS A 379 17.44 7.94 -9.47
C LYS A 379 18.60 7.83 -8.49
N HIS A 380 19.15 6.63 -8.34
CA HIS A 380 20.24 6.35 -7.38
C HIS A 380 19.93 6.83 -5.95
N GLY A 381 18.70 6.61 -5.50
CA GLY A 381 18.21 7.04 -4.17
C GLY A 381 17.87 8.53 -4.06
N LYS A 382 18.01 9.33 -5.13
CA LYS A 382 17.62 10.75 -5.13
C LYS A 382 16.20 10.95 -5.66
N PRO A 383 15.30 11.60 -4.89
CA PRO A 383 13.95 11.92 -5.33
C PRO A 383 13.94 13.10 -6.31
N ILE A 384 13.13 12.98 -7.35
CA ILE A 384 12.94 13.98 -8.41
C ILE A 384 11.44 14.07 -8.68
N HIS A 385 10.83 15.23 -8.39
CA HIS A 385 9.46 15.47 -8.83
C HIS A 385 9.41 15.81 -10.32
N GLY A 386 8.29 15.46 -10.93
CA GLY A 386 7.96 15.74 -12.32
C GLY A 386 6.45 15.70 -12.48
N ARG A 387 6.00 15.42 -13.70
CA ARG A 387 4.58 15.37 -14.02
C ARG A 387 4.16 14.06 -14.64
N SER A 388 2.91 13.70 -14.41
CA SER A 388 2.24 12.64 -15.14
C SER A 388 0.93 13.15 -15.76
N TRP A 389 0.42 12.43 -16.75
CA TRP A 389 -0.85 12.71 -17.41
C TRP A 389 -1.47 11.43 -17.95
N ASN A 390 -2.77 11.49 -18.24
CA ASN A 390 -3.53 10.42 -18.85
C ASN A 390 -3.40 10.48 -20.37
N ASN A 391 -3.04 9.36 -20.99
CA ASN A 391 -3.19 9.16 -22.43
C ASN A 391 -3.67 7.73 -22.68
N GLY A 392 -4.80 7.57 -23.36
CA GLY A 392 -5.42 6.26 -23.60
C GLY A 392 -5.85 5.53 -22.33
N GLY A 393 -6.07 6.24 -21.22
CA GLY A 393 -6.44 5.64 -19.93
C GLY A 393 -5.26 5.13 -19.11
N VAL A 394 -4.03 5.31 -19.61
CA VAL A 394 -2.79 4.90 -18.94
C VAL A 394 -1.93 6.11 -18.61
N VAL A 395 -0.95 5.88 -17.72
CA VAL A 395 -0.03 6.93 -17.25
C VAL A 395 1.07 7.16 -18.27
N GLU A 396 1.21 8.39 -18.72
CA GLU A 396 2.45 8.94 -19.27
C GLU A 396 3.07 9.93 -18.28
N CYS A 397 4.38 10.19 -18.43
CA CYS A 397 5.08 11.08 -17.52
C CYS A 397 6.29 11.76 -18.16
N SER A 398 6.81 12.78 -17.46
CA SER A 398 7.99 13.54 -17.83
C SER A 398 8.73 14.01 -16.59
N PHE A 399 10.04 13.74 -16.53
CA PHE A 399 10.94 14.16 -15.46
C PHE A 399 12.18 14.87 -16.02
N PRO A 400 12.60 16.00 -15.42
CA PRO A 400 13.88 16.62 -15.74
C PRO A 400 14.99 15.90 -14.99
N TYR A 401 15.97 15.36 -15.71
CA TYR A 401 17.17 14.80 -15.10
C TYR A 401 18.42 15.27 -15.84
N LYS A 402 19.28 16.02 -15.13
CA LYS A 402 20.39 16.77 -15.74
C LYS A 402 19.83 17.67 -16.85
N ASN A 403 20.32 17.52 -18.08
CA ASN A 403 19.91 18.33 -19.23
C ASN A 403 18.96 17.57 -20.17
N ALA A 404 18.33 16.49 -19.71
CA ALA A 404 17.46 15.64 -20.52
C ALA A 404 16.06 15.48 -19.91
N GLU A 405 15.05 15.48 -20.77
CA GLU A 405 13.71 15.02 -20.42
C GLU A 405 13.66 13.49 -20.50
N LEU A 406 13.19 12.85 -19.43
CA LEU A 406 12.98 11.40 -19.36
C LEU A 406 11.48 11.10 -19.32
N ARG A 407 11.02 10.19 -20.21
CA ARG A 407 9.59 9.86 -20.38
C ARG A 407 9.33 8.37 -20.48
N THR A 408 10.27 7.59 -21.00
CA THR A 408 10.02 6.17 -21.30
C THR A 408 10.33 5.29 -20.10
N ALA A 409 9.65 4.14 -20.00
CA ALA A 409 9.91 3.15 -18.96
C ALA A 409 11.39 2.71 -18.93
N GLN A 410 12.06 2.66 -20.08
CA GLN A 410 13.49 2.35 -20.17
C GLN A 410 14.35 3.44 -19.54
N GLN A 411 14.03 4.72 -19.79
CA GLN A 411 14.75 5.85 -19.21
C GLN A 411 14.54 5.97 -17.70
N LEU A 412 13.34 5.62 -17.24
CA LEU A 412 12.91 5.73 -15.85
C LEU A 412 13.16 4.46 -15.03
N GLU A 413 13.73 3.41 -15.63
CA GLU A 413 14.03 2.13 -14.98
C GLU A 413 12.81 1.46 -14.30
N GLY A 414 11.62 1.65 -14.90
CA GLY A 414 10.38 1.03 -14.45
C GLY A 414 9.32 2.04 -13.99
N ASN A 415 8.98 2.00 -12.70
CA ASN A 415 7.79 2.65 -12.15
C ASN A 415 8.06 4.07 -11.62
N ILE A 416 7.00 4.87 -11.61
CA ILE A 416 6.95 6.18 -10.96
C ILE A 416 5.91 6.16 -9.85
N GLN A 417 5.90 7.18 -9.00
CA GLN A 417 4.85 7.44 -8.03
C GLN A 417 4.04 8.65 -8.46
N VAL A 418 2.73 8.64 -8.18
CA VAL A 418 1.82 9.78 -8.41
C VAL A 418 1.24 10.17 -7.07
N LEU A 419 1.28 11.47 -6.75
CA LEU A 419 0.81 12.00 -5.49
C LEU A 419 -0.69 11.73 -5.33
N GLN A 420 -1.05 11.17 -4.18
CA GLN A 420 -2.42 10.82 -3.85
C GLN A 420 -2.91 11.61 -2.65
N TYR A 421 -4.21 11.86 -2.63
CA TYR A 421 -4.90 12.39 -1.47
C TYR A 421 -6.21 11.64 -1.30
N THR A 422 -6.22 10.66 -0.39
CA THR A 422 -7.37 9.77 -0.14
C THR A 422 -7.95 10.03 1.23
N GLY A 423 -9.26 10.29 1.29
CA GLY A 423 -9.92 10.72 2.51
C GLY A 423 -9.99 12.24 2.59
N ASP A 424 -9.99 12.76 3.80
CA ASP A 424 -10.12 14.19 4.09
C ASP A 424 -9.15 14.67 5.18
N HIS A 425 -9.19 15.96 5.49
CA HIS A 425 -8.32 16.55 6.51
C HIS A 425 -8.56 15.99 7.92
N ASN A 426 -9.72 15.40 8.20
CA ASN A 426 -10.00 14.75 9.48
C ASN A 426 -9.25 13.42 9.59
N THR A 427 -9.26 12.64 8.51
CA THR A 427 -8.59 11.33 8.44
C THR A 427 -7.08 11.42 8.21
N GLN A 428 -6.62 12.45 7.47
CA GLN A 428 -5.21 12.63 7.10
C GLN A 428 -4.45 13.55 8.07
N GLY A 429 -5.16 14.40 8.82
CA GLY A 429 -4.57 15.46 9.65
C GLY A 429 -3.99 16.63 8.85
N PHE A 430 -4.19 16.67 7.53
CA PHE A 430 -3.80 17.76 6.66
C PHE A 430 -4.61 17.74 5.36
N TRP A 431 -4.59 18.84 4.61
CA TRP A 431 -5.03 18.89 3.21
C TRP A 431 -3.99 19.61 2.35
N TYR A 432 -3.98 19.37 1.03
CA TYR A 432 -3.03 20.03 0.13
C TYR A 432 -3.52 21.41 -0.31
N GLU A 433 -2.69 22.42 -0.09
CA GLU A 433 -2.91 23.80 -0.47
C GLU A 433 -1.83 24.23 -1.47
N TRP A 434 -2.25 24.73 -2.63
CA TRP A 434 -1.33 25.35 -3.58
C TRP A 434 -1.13 26.82 -3.19
N VAL A 435 0.12 27.21 -2.95
CA VAL A 435 0.49 28.58 -2.56
C VAL A 435 1.55 29.13 -3.51
N LEU A 436 1.65 30.45 -3.65
CA LEU A 436 2.74 31.05 -4.41
C LEU A 436 4.08 30.79 -3.70
N TYR A 437 5.12 30.56 -4.49
CA TYR A 437 6.46 30.26 -3.98
C TYR A 437 6.98 31.37 -3.07
N LYS A 438 6.69 32.64 -3.39
CA LYS A 438 7.08 33.78 -2.56
C LYS A 438 6.42 33.78 -1.17
N ASP A 439 5.25 33.16 -1.03
CA ASP A 439 4.47 33.10 0.21
C ASP A 439 4.81 31.85 1.06
N ARG A 440 5.82 31.06 0.66
CA ARG A 440 6.15 29.76 1.29
C ARG A 440 6.57 29.83 2.76
N PHE A 441 6.94 31.00 3.25
CA PHE A 441 7.29 31.23 4.66
C PHE A 441 6.13 31.78 5.50
N GLU A 442 5.02 32.17 4.85
CA GLU A 442 3.83 32.64 5.56
C GLU A 442 3.07 31.46 6.18
N LYS A 443 2.54 31.67 7.40
CA LYS A 443 1.78 30.67 8.16
C LYS A 443 2.56 29.37 8.39
N SER A 444 3.85 29.46 8.68
CA SER A 444 4.72 28.29 8.88
C SER A 444 4.34 27.43 10.09
N GLU A 445 3.55 27.99 11.01
CA GLU A 445 2.90 27.28 12.12
C GLU A 445 1.74 26.37 11.70
N ALA A 446 1.13 26.63 10.52
CA ALA A 446 -0.04 25.88 10.01
C ALA A 446 0.25 25.14 8.70
N ARG A 447 1.35 25.46 8.01
CA ARG A 447 1.70 24.90 6.70
C ARG A 447 3.05 24.21 6.74
N GLN A 448 3.12 23.02 6.14
CA GLN A 448 4.35 22.26 5.96
C GLN A 448 4.62 22.08 4.46
N LEU A 449 5.83 22.40 4.00
CA LEU A 449 6.19 22.20 2.60
C LEU A 449 6.12 20.72 2.21
N LEU A 450 5.38 20.39 1.14
CA LEU A 450 5.44 19.05 0.55
C LEU A 450 6.79 18.86 -0.12
N ARG A 451 7.58 17.89 0.34
CA ARG A 451 8.88 17.56 -0.24
C ARG A 451 9.27 16.11 -0.03
N CYS A 452 10.15 15.61 -0.89
CA CYS A 452 10.86 14.35 -0.74
C CYS A 452 12.36 14.66 -0.83
N GLY A 453 13.10 14.44 0.26
CA GLY A 453 14.49 14.88 0.35
C GLY A 453 14.62 16.38 0.08
N ASP A 454 15.46 16.75 -0.88
CA ASP A 454 15.64 18.14 -1.34
C ASP A 454 14.71 18.53 -2.50
N SER A 455 13.86 17.63 -2.99
CA SER A 455 12.97 17.91 -4.13
C SER A 455 11.56 18.28 -3.64
N PHE A 456 11.00 19.37 -4.13
CA PHE A 456 9.58 19.70 -3.96
C PHE A 456 8.93 20.15 -5.26
N PRO A 457 7.64 19.83 -5.49
CA PRO A 457 6.96 20.17 -6.74
C PRO A 457 6.72 21.67 -6.88
N ILE A 458 6.88 22.18 -8.10
CA ILE A 458 6.60 23.58 -8.45
C ILE A 458 5.90 23.65 -9.81
N LEU A 459 4.82 24.42 -9.87
CA LEU A 459 3.97 24.60 -11.04
C LEU A 459 4.17 26.00 -11.60
N TRP A 460 4.75 26.06 -12.80
CA TRP A 460 4.77 27.27 -13.61
C TRP A 460 3.43 27.39 -14.35
N LYS A 461 2.41 27.87 -13.63
CA LYS A 461 1.01 27.89 -14.09
C LYS A 461 0.80 28.80 -15.30
N ASP A 462 1.30 30.04 -15.23
CA ASP A 462 1.04 31.09 -16.22
C ASP A 462 2.12 31.12 -17.32
N ARG A 463 2.69 29.96 -17.65
CA ARG A 463 3.64 29.83 -18.76
C ARG A 463 2.92 30.06 -20.09
N PRO A 464 3.44 30.95 -20.98
CA PRO A 464 2.75 31.31 -22.23
C PRO A 464 2.40 30.13 -23.15
N GLU A 465 3.27 29.12 -23.22
CA GLU A 465 3.06 27.93 -24.07
C GLU A 465 2.33 26.81 -23.33
N GLY A 466 1.66 27.12 -22.22
CA GLY A 466 0.95 26.20 -21.35
C GLY A 466 1.73 25.86 -20.10
N ALA A 467 0.98 25.66 -19.01
CA ALA A 467 1.51 25.37 -17.69
C ALA A 467 2.47 24.18 -17.70
N LEU A 468 3.45 24.19 -16.79
CA LEU A 468 4.42 23.12 -16.67
C LEU A 468 4.75 22.85 -15.20
N LEU A 469 4.63 21.58 -14.78
CA LEU A 469 5.03 21.13 -13.46
C LEU A 469 6.44 20.54 -13.53
N GLY A 470 7.27 20.94 -12.56
CA GLY A 470 8.63 20.46 -12.36
C GLY A 470 8.94 20.35 -10.87
N TYR A 471 10.21 20.52 -10.52
CA TYR A 471 10.64 20.48 -9.12
C TYR A 471 11.67 21.57 -8.81
N VAL A 472 11.73 22.00 -7.56
CA VAL A 472 12.82 22.81 -7.02
C VAL A 472 13.76 21.92 -6.22
N ASP A 473 15.06 22.07 -6.44
CA ASP A 473 16.09 21.57 -5.52
C ASP A 473 16.28 22.57 -4.38
N ASN A 474 15.89 22.16 -3.17
CA ASN A 474 15.92 22.96 -1.96
C ASN A 474 17.33 23.39 -1.53
N LYS A 475 18.39 22.79 -2.07
CA LYS A 475 19.78 23.20 -1.78
C LYS A 475 20.25 24.32 -2.69
N THR A 476 19.85 24.29 -3.95
CA THR A 476 20.30 25.26 -4.96
C THR A 476 19.27 26.35 -5.22
N GLU A 477 18.03 26.16 -4.78
CA GLU A 477 16.85 26.98 -5.11
C GLU A 477 16.65 27.13 -6.63
N ILE A 478 17.00 26.08 -7.37
CA ILE A 478 16.81 25.99 -8.81
C ILE A 478 15.59 25.12 -9.11
N ALA A 479 14.65 25.65 -9.89
CA ALA A 479 13.54 24.91 -10.45
C ALA A 479 13.90 24.33 -11.82
N LEU A 480 13.64 23.03 -12.01
CA LEU A 480 13.81 22.33 -13.27
C LEU A 480 12.47 21.83 -13.80
N PHE A 481 12.22 22.04 -15.09
CA PHE A 481 11.02 21.60 -15.79
C PHE A 481 11.39 20.84 -17.06
N SER A 482 10.66 19.79 -17.42
CA SER A 482 10.90 19.01 -18.64
C SER A 482 9.75 19.10 -19.64
N CYS A 483 10.09 19.42 -20.90
CA CYS A 483 9.17 19.44 -22.03
C CYS A 483 9.96 19.39 -23.35
N ASP A 484 9.38 18.76 -24.38
CA ASP A 484 9.90 18.74 -25.76
C ASP A 484 11.37 18.31 -25.90
N GLY A 485 11.77 17.30 -25.13
CA GLY A 485 13.12 16.74 -25.09
C GLY A 485 14.13 17.61 -24.34
N LYS A 486 13.69 18.71 -23.71
CA LYS A 486 14.55 19.71 -23.07
C LYS A 486 14.24 19.85 -21.58
N VAL A 487 15.22 20.40 -20.85
CA VAL A 487 15.08 20.84 -19.46
C VAL A 487 15.20 22.36 -19.41
N TYR A 488 14.25 23.01 -18.74
CA TYR A 488 14.19 24.44 -18.50
C TYR A 488 14.58 24.72 -17.05
N GLU A 489 15.51 25.65 -16.85
CA GLU A 489 15.98 26.10 -15.54
C GLU A 489 15.37 27.45 -15.19
N LYS A 490 14.88 27.61 -13.96
CA LYS A 490 14.41 28.88 -13.38
C LYS A 490 14.96 29.05 -11.97
N LYS A 491 15.27 30.28 -11.55
CA LYS A 491 15.83 30.55 -10.22
C LYS A 491 15.55 31.96 -9.74
N GLY A 492 15.75 32.19 -8.44
CA GLY A 492 15.60 33.50 -7.82
C GLY A 492 14.20 34.09 -8.00
N GLY A 493 14.11 35.36 -8.37
CA GLY A 493 12.84 36.09 -8.49
C GLY A 493 11.86 35.50 -9.50
N GLU A 494 12.32 34.75 -10.50
CA GLU A 494 11.47 34.10 -11.51
C GLU A 494 10.53 33.05 -10.91
N LEU A 495 10.83 32.52 -9.72
CA LEU A 495 10.01 31.52 -9.06
C LEU A 495 8.82 32.12 -8.31
N SER A 496 8.84 33.43 -8.01
CA SER A 496 7.97 34.08 -7.02
C SER A 496 6.48 33.81 -7.22
N ASP A 497 6.03 33.85 -8.48
CA ASP A 497 4.62 33.70 -8.86
C ASP A 497 4.28 32.27 -9.34
N MET A 498 5.20 31.33 -9.22
CA MET A 498 4.93 29.90 -9.42
C MET A 498 4.29 29.29 -8.17
N TYR A 499 3.56 28.19 -8.34
CA TYR A 499 2.83 27.57 -7.23
C TYR A 499 3.58 26.35 -6.69
N ILE A 500 3.59 26.18 -5.38
CA ILE A 500 4.10 24.99 -4.70
C ILE A 500 2.99 24.37 -3.84
N VAL A 501 3.18 23.12 -3.43
CA VAL A 501 2.23 22.41 -2.59
C VAL A 501 2.65 22.48 -1.12
N MET A 502 1.73 22.93 -0.27
CA MET A 502 1.85 22.87 1.18
C MET A 502 0.84 21.87 1.74
N ARG A 503 1.22 21.18 2.81
CA ARG A 503 0.29 20.44 3.68
C ARG A 503 -0.21 21.43 4.72
N ASN A 504 -1.47 21.81 4.64
CA ASN A 504 -2.11 22.62 5.66
C ASN A 504 -2.65 21.71 6.76
N THR A 505 -2.15 21.88 7.99
CA THR A 505 -2.44 21.00 9.13
C THR A 505 -3.49 21.57 10.07
N VAL A 506 -4.14 22.68 9.70
CA VAL A 506 -5.11 23.39 10.54
C VAL A 506 -6.41 23.60 9.78
N GLY A 507 -7.52 23.13 10.37
CA GLY A 507 -8.84 23.21 9.76
C GLY A 507 -8.98 22.38 8.48
N GLY A 508 -10.05 22.63 7.73
CA GLY A 508 -10.32 21.97 6.46
C GLY A 508 -10.15 22.90 5.25
N PRO A 509 -10.20 22.34 4.03
CA PRO A 509 -10.17 23.14 2.82
C PRO A 509 -11.37 24.10 2.74
N PRO A 510 -11.27 25.24 2.03
CA PRO A 510 -12.27 26.32 2.06
C PRO A 510 -13.72 25.93 1.76
N PHE A 511 -13.94 24.81 1.08
CA PHE A 511 -15.25 24.32 0.66
C PHE A 511 -15.56 22.92 1.20
N CYS A 512 -14.94 22.53 2.32
CA CYS A 512 -15.19 21.23 2.91
C CYS A 512 -16.63 21.11 3.44
N GLU A 513 -17.32 20.04 3.07
CA GLU A 513 -18.69 19.77 3.49
C GLU A 513 -18.78 18.77 4.67
N CYS A 514 -17.65 18.45 5.30
CA CYS A 514 -17.64 17.51 6.43
C CYS A 514 -18.34 18.11 7.66
N SER A 515 -18.71 17.25 8.61
CA SER A 515 -19.37 17.68 9.85
C SER A 515 -18.51 18.59 10.74
N ASN A 516 -17.19 18.53 10.61
CA ASN A 516 -16.24 19.22 11.49
C ASN A 516 -15.86 20.62 10.98
N CYS A 517 -16.16 20.93 9.71
CA CYS A 517 -15.89 22.23 9.14
C CYS A 517 -17.06 23.18 9.37
N PRO A 518 -16.79 24.49 9.62
CA PRO A 518 -17.84 25.49 9.70
C PRO A 518 -18.64 25.50 8.40
N LYS A 519 -19.95 25.24 8.49
CA LYS A 519 -20.83 25.36 7.32
C LYS A 519 -20.97 26.83 6.97
N ALA A 520 -20.77 27.17 5.70
CA ALA A 520 -21.05 28.52 5.22
C ALA A 520 -22.51 28.88 5.55
N ALA A 521 -22.73 30.07 6.13
CA ALA A 521 -24.09 30.54 6.39
C ALA A 521 -24.87 30.61 5.06
N PRO A 522 -26.17 30.25 5.05
CA PRO A 522 -27.00 30.40 3.86
C PRO A 522 -26.91 31.85 3.36
N PRO A 523 -26.89 32.07 2.02
CA PRO A 523 -26.83 33.43 1.49
C PRO A 523 -28.02 34.25 2.03
N PRO A 524 -27.80 35.49 2.50
CA PRO A 524 -28.87 36.33 3.02
C PRO A 524 -29.94 36.60 1.94
N PRO A 525 -31.22 36.78 2.31
CA PRO A 525 -32.33 37.02 1.36
C PRO A 525 -32.16 38.28 0.51
N ALA A 526 -31.32 39.22 0.94
CA ALA A 526 -30.92 40.40 0.21
C ALA A 526 -29.38 40.44 0.11
N PRO A 527 -28.80 40.76 -1.06
CA PRO A 527 -27.35 40.92 -1.18
C PRO A 527 -26.89 42.04 -0.24
N ALA A 528 -26.03 41.72 0.72
CA ALA A 528 -25.32 42.73 1.49
C ALA A 528 -24.44 43.56 0.52
N PRO A 529 -24.31 44.88 0.71
CA PRO A 529 -23.39 45.67 -0.11
C PRO A 529 -21.95 45.19 0.12
N GLY A 530 -21.39 44.50 -0.87
CA GLY A 530 -20.05 43.93 -0.83
C GLY A 530 -19.85 42.85 -1.91
N PRO A 531 -18.60 42.44 -2.18
CA PRO A 531 -18.32 41.33 -3.10
C PRO A 531 -18.93 40.03 -2.57
N PRO A 532 -19.51 39.18 -3.44
CA PRO A 532 -20.11 37.93 -3.02
C PRO A 532 -19.03 36.98 -2.43
N PRO A 533 -19.40 36.05 -1.52
CA PRO A 533 -18.44 35.12 -0.92
C PRO A 533 -17.69 34.31 -1.99
N PRO A 534 -16.41 33.94 -1.78
CA PRO A 534 -15.68 33.08 -2.73
C PRO A 534 -16.44 31.77 -2.98
N ARG A 535 -16.52 31.36 -4.24
CA ARG A 535 -17.14 30.10 -4.67
C ARG A 535 -16.30 29.44 -5.75
N VAL A 536 -16.51 28.15 -5.95
CA VAL A 536 -15.83 27.39 -7.01
C VAL A 536 -16.38 27.82 -8.38
N MET A 537 -15.47 28.27 -9.26
CA MET A 537 -15.76 28.72 -10.63
C MET A 537 -15.17 27.79 -11.71
N ILE A 538 -14.59 26.66 -11.31
CA ILE A 538 -14.07 25.62 -12.21
C ILE A 538 -14.97 24.39 -12.19
N ASP A 539 -15.00 23.66 -13.30
CA ASP A 539 -15.68 22.37 -13.34
C ASP A 539 -14.97 21.36 -12.43
N GLU A 540 -15.72 20.59 -11.66
CA GLU A 540 -15.18 19.57 -10.77
C GLU A 540 -15.10 18.23 -11.50
N TRP A 541 -13.88 17.73 -11.70
CA TRP A 541 -13.62 16.45 -12.34
C TRP A 541 -13.03 15.47 -11.32
N MET A 542 -13.66 14.31 -11.20
CA MET A 542 -13.19 13.24 -10.31
C MET A 542 -12.50 12.15 -11.12
N ASP A 543 -11.25 11.83 -10.77
CA ASP A 543 -10.52 10.70 -11.34
C ASP A 543 -11.10 9.36 -10.88
N ILE A 544 -11.35 8.47 -11.83
CA ILE A 544 -11.85 7.11 -11.59
C ILE A 544 -11.42 6.19 -12.73
N ARG A 545 -11.40 4.87 -12.53
CA ARG A 545 -11.16 3.91 -13.62
C ARG A 545 -12.46 3.22 -14.03
N ALA A 546 -12.54 2.86 -15.31
CA ALA A 546 -13.53 1.89 -15.74
C ALA A 546 -13.37 0.59 -14.93
N GLY A 547 -14.48 0.09 -14.37
CA GLY A 547 -14.52 -1.07 -13.48
C GLY A 547 -14.43 -0.77 -11.98
N ASP A 548 -14.07 0.46 -11.58
CA ASP A 548 -14.14 0.88 -10.18
C ASP A 548 -15.62 0.90 -9.68
N PRO A 549 -15.87 0.81 -8.37
CA PRO A 549 -17.21 0.97 -7.81
C PRO A 549 -17.87 2.28 -8.25
N TRP A 550 -19.19 2.24 -8.47
CA TRP A 550 -19.95 3.43 -8.84
C TRP A 550 -19.85 4.50 -7.73
N PRO A 551 -19.52 5.75 -8.07
CA PRO A 551 -19.28 6.78 -7.07
C PRO A 551 -20.56 7.22 -6.36
N THR A 552 -20.40 7.68 -5.12
CA THR A 552 -21.49 8.22 -4.29
C THR A 552 -21.72 9.72 -4.49
N ARG A 553 -20.77 10.44 -5.11
CA ARG A 553 -20.91 11.87 -5.44
C ARG A 553 -21.98 12.06 -6.53
N ALA A 554 -22.67 13.19 -6.49
CA ALA A 554 -23.63 13.56 -7.53
C ALA A 554 -22.89 13.82 -8.86
N LEU A 555 -23.29 13.11 -9.91
CA LEU A 555 -22.69 13.22 -11.24
C LEU A 555 -23.63 13.98 -12.19
N VAL A 556 -23.07 14.66 -13.19
CA VAL A 556 -23.86 15.36 -14.21
C VAL A 556 -24.47 14.35 -15.18
N LYS A 557 -25.79 14.19 -15.12
CA LYS A 557 -26.57 13.23 -15.92
C LYS A 557 -27.03 13.86 -17.24
N ALA A 558 -27.04 13.07 -18.31
CA ALA A 558 -27.54 13.47 -19.63
C ALA A 558 -28.97 14.01 -19.55
N LEU A 559 -29.18 15.26 -19.99
CA LEU A 559 -30.47 15.97 -19.93
C LEU A 559 -31.12 16.03 -18.54
N ASP A 560 -30.36 15.80 -17.47
CA ASP A 560 -30.84 15.68 -16.09
C ASP A 560 -31.95 14.64 -15.90
N LYS A 561 -32.01 13.63 -16.79
CA LYS A 561 -33.04 12.58 -16.79
C LYS A 561 -32.51 11.24 -17.29
N THR A 562 -33.33 10.20 -17.12
CA THR A 562 -33.17 8.96 -17.88
C THR A 562 -33.56 9.24 -19.33
N LEU A 563 -32.73 8.85 -20.30
CA LEU A 563 -33.03 9.08 -21.72
C LEU A 563 -34.18 8.17 -22.17
N ASP A 564 -35.32 8.77 -22.54
CA ASP A 564 -36.56 8.04 -22.86
C ASP A 564 -36.44 7.13 -24.09
N ASN A 565 -35.55 7.46 -25.02
CA ASN A 565 -35.32 6.71 -26.26
C ASN A 565 -33.84 6.74 -26.63
N THR A 566 -33.02 5.87 -26.04
CA THR A 566 -31.59 5.77 -26.37
C THR A 566 -31.29 4.69 -27.42
N ILE A 567 -30.04 4.63 -27.90
CA ILE A 567 -29.57 3.62 -28.86
C ILE A 567 -29.72 2.22 -28.25
N ALA A 568 -30.11 1.23 -29.07
CA ALA A 568 -30.31 -0.13 -28.58
C ALA A 568 -29.01 -0.71 -28.01
N GLY A 569 -29.09 -1.31 -26.81
CA GLY A 569 -27.94 -1.88 -26.11
C GLY A 569 -27.11 -0.87 -25.31
N GLU A 570 -27.52 0.41 -25.27
CA GLU A 570 -26.92 1.43 -24.41
C GLU A 570 -27.80 1.67 -23.17
N ASN A 571 -27.15 1.96 -22.04
CA ASN A 571 -27.87 2.31 -20.81
C ASN A 571 -28.52 3.70 -20.96
N PRO A 572 -29.80 3.89 -20.61
CA PRO A 572 -30.46 5.20 -20.71
C PRO A 572 -30.00 6.22 -19.64
N ASP A 573 -29.38 5.77 -18.55
CA ASP A 573 -28.79 6.61 -17.53
C ASP A 573 -27.31 6.86 -17.82
N GLN A 574 -27.03 7.95 -18.54
CA GLN A 574 -25.69 8.29 -19.02
C GLN A 574 -25.16 9.54 -18.31
N TYR A 575 -23.88 9.54 -17.95
CA TYR A 575 -23.22 10.62 -17.22
C TYR A 575 -21.97 11.10 -17.93
N VAL A 576 -21.65 12.39 -17.78
CA VAL A 576 -20.55 13.04 -18.48
C VAL A 576 -19.20 12.53 -17.97
N ALA A 577 -18.37 12.09 -18.91
CA ALA A 577 -17.00 11.68 -18.63
C ALA A 577 -16.02 12.22 -19.69
N LEU A 578 -14.77 12.35 -19.28
CA LEU A 578 -13.65 12.80 -20.07
C LEU A 578 -12.56 11.71 -20.07
N TRP A 579 -12.01 11.47 -21.25
CA TRP A 579 -10.88 10.60 -21.50
C TRP A 579 -9.86 11.32 -22.37
N TYR A 580 -8.69 10.73 -22.55
CA TYR A 580 -7.66 11.27 -23.42
C TYR A 580 -7.19 10.21 -24.40
N GLN A 581 -6.95 10.59 -25.65
CA GLN A 581 -6.34 9.71 -26.65
C GLN A 581 -5.43 10.51 -27.57
N ALA A 582 -4.19 10.06 -27.73
CA ALA A 582 -3.13 10.79 -28.43
C ALA A 582 -2.99 12.27 -27.98
N GLY A 583 -3.17 12.53 -26.69
CA GLY A 583 -3.13 13.88 -26.11
C GLY A 583 -4.38 14.75 -26.35
N GLU A 584 -5.40 14.25 -27.05
CA GLU A 584 -6.66 14.98 -27.28
C GLU A 584 -7.69 14.65 -26.20
N PRO A 585 -8.44 15.64 -25.68
CA PRO A 585 -9.58 15.39 -24.81
C PRO A 585 -10.74 14.75 -25.58
N VAL A 586 -11.34 13.72 -25.00
CA VAL A 586 -12.45 12.97 -25.58
C VAL A 586 -13.59 12.90 -24.56
N MET A 587 -14.60 13.74 -24.77
CA MET A 587 -15.84 13.63 -24.00
C MET A 587 -16.60 12.36 -24.41
N GLY A 588 -17.25 11.73 -23.44
CA GLY A 588 -18.01 10.51 -23.65
C GLY A 588 -19.00 10.29 -22.52
N ARG A 589 -19.32 9.02 -22.26
CA ARG A 589 -20.34 8.65 -21.30
C ARG A 589 -19.90 7.51 -20.40
N VAL A 590 -20.39 7.56 -19.17
CA VAL A 590 -20.35 6.44 -18.21
C VAL A 590 -21.75 6.08 -17.74
N TRP A 591 -21.92 4.84 -17.29
CA TRP A 591 -23.15 4.34 -16.67
C TRP A 591 -22.84 3.32 -15.58
N ASN A 592 -23.79 3.12 -14.68
CA ASN A 592 -23.70 2.11 -13.64
C ASN A 592 -24.03 0.73 -14.24
N GLU A 593 -23.06 -0.16 -14.24
CA GLU A 593 -23.20 -1.54 -14.68
C GLU A 593 -22.88 -2.47 -13.51
N GLY A 594 -23.93 -2.97 -12.85
CA GLY A 594 -23.78 -3.89 -11.72
C GLY A 594 -23.04 -3.30 -10.52
N GLY A 595 -23.20 -2.00 -10.25
CA GLY A 595 -22.50 -1.30 -9.17
C GLY A 595 -21.10 -0.81 -9.54
N LYS A 596 -20.68 -0.94 -10.81
CA LYS A 596 -19.37 -0.52 -11.31
C LYS A 596 -19.50 0.52 -12.43
N VAL A 597 -18.43 1.28 -12.64
CA VAL A 597 -18.34 2.26 -13.73
C VAL A 597 -18.06 1.54 -15.04
N ALA A 598 -19.01 1.56 -15.97
CA ALA A 598 -18.78 1.22 -17.37
C ALA A 598 -18.71 2.51 -18.19
N ALA A 599 -17.95 2.48 -19.30
CA ALA A 599 -17.63 3.68 -20.05
C ALA A 599 -17.59 3.43 -21.57
N ASN A 600 -17.90 4.47 -22.33
CA ASN A 600 -17.82 4.47 -23.79
C ASN A 600 -17.39 5.84 -24.34
N PHE A 601 -16.37 5.81 -25.19
CA PHE A 601 -15.81 6.97 -25.88
C PHE A 601 -15.68 6.69 -27.38
N CYS A 602 -15.55 7.75 -28.17
CA CYS A 602 -15.24 7.62 -29.59
C CYS A 602 -14.17 8.59 -30.02
N TRP A 603 -13.21 8.10 -30.78
CA TRP A 603 -12.13 8.91 -31.31
C TRP A 603 -11.61 8.31 -32.61
N ASN A 604 -11.30 9.18 -33.58
CA ASN A 604 -10.74 8.82 -34.88
C ASN A 604 -11.45 7.62 -35.55
N LYS A 605 -12.78 7.72 -35.73
CA LYS A 605 -13.64 6.70 -36.37
C LYS A 605 -13.88 5.43 -35.55
N ASN A 606 -13.24 5.27 -34.40
CA ASN A 606 -13.35 4.08 -33.56
C ASN A 606 -14.27 4.32 -32.35
N GLU A 607 -14.91 3.25 -31.90
CA GLU A 607 -15.57 3.15 -30.60
C GLU A 607 -14.63 2.49 -29.59
N TYR A 608 -14.60 3.01 -28.37
CA TYR A 608 -13.84 2.51 -27.23
C TYR A 608 -14.82 2.24 -26.07
N LYS A 609 -15.28 0.99 -25.97
CA LYS A 609 -16.26 0.53 -24.97
C LYS A 609 -15.62 -0.51 -24.05
N GLY A 610 -15.90 -0.44 -22.75
CA GLY A 610 -15.41 -1.40 -21.75
C GLY A 610 -14.18 -0.87 -21.00
N ASN A 611 -13.07 -1.61 -21.02
CA ASN A 611 -11.87 -1.25 -20.25
C ASN A 611 -11.08 -0.13 -20.96
N VAL A 612 -11.44 1.11 -20.65
CA VAL A 612 -10.78 2.33 -21.15
C VAL A 612 -9.79 2.93 -20.14
N GLY A 613 -9.48 2.20 -19.07
CA GLY A 613 -8.55 2.62 -18.02
C GLY A 613 -9.05 3.82 -17.21
N SER A 614 -8.14 4.75 -16.92
CA SER A 614 -8.41 5.97 -16.16
C SER A 614 -9.24 6.97 -16.97
N ILE A 615 -10.25 7.56 -16.34
CA ILE A 615 -11.14 8.59 -16.89
C ILE A 615 -11.42 9.63 -15.81
N GLN A 616 -12.02 10.75 -16.22
CA GLN A 616 -12.53 11.77 -15.32
C GLN A 616 -14.05 11.84 -15.47
N VAL A 617 -14.78 11.90 -14.36
CA VAL A 617 -16.25 12.01 -14.38
C VAL A 617 -16.64 13.37 -13.81
N LEU A 618 -17.56 14.06 -14.50
CA LEU A 618 -17.99 15.40 -14.13
C LEU A 618 -18.92 15.34 -12.90
N VAL A 619 -18.52 16.03 -11.84
CA VAL A 619 -19.24 16.07 -10.57
C VAL A 619 -20.09 17.33 -10.49
N GLN A 620 -21.30 17.17 -10.00
CA GLN A 620 -22.16 18.29 -9.63
C GLN A 620 -21.85 18.70 -8.17
N LEU A 621 -21.13 19.80 -8.02
CA LEU A 621 -20.89 20.42 -6.71
C LEU A 621 -22.20 20.91 -6.08
N SER A 622 -22.27 20.89 -4.75
CA SER A 622 -23.41 21.40 -4.00
C SER A 622 -23.67 22.90 -4.25
N ASP A 623 -24.94 23.28 -4.17
CA ASP A 623 -25.42 24.63 -4.49
C ASP A 623 -24.77 25.76 -3.66
N HIS A 624 -24.33 25.48 -2.44
CA HIS A 624 -23.69 26.50 -1.59
C HIS A 624 -22.19 26.68 -1.89
N VAL A 625 -21.57 25.72 -2.58
CA VAL A 625 -20.14 25.72 -2.94
C VAL A 625 -19.89 26.33 -4.33
N ARG A 626 -20.73 25.98 -5.31
CA ARG A 626 -20.53 26.41 -6.71
C ARG A 626 -21.02 27.82 -7.00
N GLY A 627 -20.27 28.56 -7.81
CA GLY A 627 -20.63 29.90 -8.28
C GLY A 627 -21.27 29.92 -9.66
N PHE A 628 -21.61 28.77 -10.21
CA PHE A 628 -22.29 28.61 -11.50
C PHE A 628 -23.31 27.47 -11.46
N ASP A 629 -24.18 27.40 -12.46
CA ASP A 629 -25.14 26.32 -12.65
C ASP A 629 -24.97 25.67 -14.02
N TYR A 630 -25.23 24.35 -14.09
CA TYR A 630 -25.25 23.60 -15.34
C TYR A 630 -26.65 23.58 -15.95
N SER A 631 -26.72 23.54 -17.28
CA SER A 631 -27.94 23.27 -18.03
C SER A 631 -27.62 22.71 -19.42
N TRP A 632 -28.52 21.91 -19.95
CA TRP A 632 -28.46 21.38 -21.31
C TRP A 632 -29.13 22.36 -22.28
N ILE A 633 -28.35 22.93 -23.19
CA ILE A 633 -28.76 24.03 -24.06
C ILE A 633 -28.75 23.58 -25.54
N PRO A 634 -29.80 23.86 -26.33
CA PRO A 634 -29.81 23.53 -27.76
C PRO A 634 -28.59 24.11 -28.49
N PHE A 635 -27.99 23.35 -29.41
CA PHE A 635 -26.75 23.74 -30.09
C PHE A 635 -26.77 25.17 -30.67
N PRO A 636 -27.82 25.66 -31.37
CA PRO A 636 -27.78 27.01 -31.93
C PRO A 636 -27.62 28.11 -30.87
N GLN A 637 -28.22 27.92 -29.70
CA GLN A 637 -28.04 28.82 -28.56
C GLN A 637 -26.65 28.62 -27.94
N ALA A 638 -26.21 27.36 -27.77
CA ALA A 638 -24.89 27.02 -27.24
C ALA A 638 -23.71 27.38 -28.18
N ALA A 639 -23.97 27.64 -29.46
CA ALA A 639 -22.98 28.04 -30.46
C ALA A 639 -22.98 29.56 -30.76
N SER A 640 -23.90 30.34 -30.16
CA SER A 640 -23.93 31.80 -30.35
C SER A 640 -22.58 32.45 -30.00
N PHE A 641 -22.18 33.42 -30.82
CA PHE A 641 -20.99 34.27 -30.65
C PHE A 641 -21.29 35.59 -29.91
N ASP A 642 -22.48 35.71 -29.33
CA ASP A 642 -22.86 36.91 -28.57
C ASP A 642 -21.89 37.14 -27.41
N LYS A 643 -21.36 38.36 -27.30
CA LYS A 643 -20.39 38.73 -26.25
C LYS A 643 -21.01 38.68 -24.84
N ASP A 644 -22.33 38.81 -24.75
CA ASP A 644 -23.11 38.79 -23.51
C ASP A 644 -23.82 37.46 -23.28
N LYS A 645 -23.36 36.39 -23.93
CA LYS A 645 -23.99 35.08 -23.84
C LYS A 645 -23.93 34.54 -22.41
N GLU A 646 -25.12 34.30 -21.86
CA GLU A 646 -25.26 33.84 -20.48
C GLU A 646 -24.78 32.40 -20.25
N TRP A 647 -24.92 31.52 -21.25
CA TRP A 647 -24.60 30.10 -21.18
C TRP A 647 -23.35 29.78 -21.99
N ILE A 648 -22.31 29.31 -21.32
CA ILE A 648 -21.03 28.96 -21.93
C ILE A 648 -20.93 27.43 -21.98
N PRO A 649 -20.62 26.80 -23.12
CA PRO A 649 -20.38 25.36 -23.17
C PRO A 649 -19.35 24.92 -22.13
N VAL A 650 -19.58 23.78 -21.47
CA VAL A 650 -18.53 23.12 -20.69
C VAL A 650 -17.52 22.56 -21.69
N HIS A 651 -16.28 23.03 -21.63
CA HIS A 651 -15.26 22.70 -22.63
C HIS A 651 -13.92 22.37 -22.00
N VAL A 652 -13.15 21.53 -22.69
CA VAL A 652 -11.73 21.28 -22.42
C VAL A 652 -10.93 21.79 -23.61
N ASN A 653 -9.97 22.67 -23.32
CA ASN A 653 -9.16 23.31 -24.34
C ASN A 653 -8.27 22.32 -25.07
N ASN A 654 -8.14 22.48 -26.38
CA ASN A 654 -7.26 21.68 -27.22
C ASN A 654 -6.80 22.47 -28.44
N THR A 655 -5.57 22.25 -28.88
CA THR A 655 -4.97 22.96 -30.03
C THR A 655 -5.70 22.70 -31.35
N LYS A 656 -6.41 21.58 -31.45
CA LYS A 656 -7.24 21.23 -32.63
C LYS A 656 -8.68 21.72 -32.55
N GLY A 657 -9.08 22.35 -31.45
CA GLY A 657 -10.46 22.77 -31.19
C GLY A 657 -10.95 22.26 -29.84
N ASP A 658 -11.60 23.13 -29.07
CA ASP A 658 -12.12 22.81 -27.75
C ASP A 658 -13.25 21.79 -27.83
N ILE A 659 -13.24 20.83 -26.92
CA ILE A 659 -14.22 19.73 -26.92
C ILE A 659 -15.19 19.93 -25.76
N SER A 660 -16.47 19.99 -26.09
CA SER A 660 -17.60 20.00 -25.16
C SER A 660 -18.32 18.65 -25.13
N CYS A 661 -19.23 18.46 -24.18
CA CYS A 661 -20.12 17.30 -24.14
C CYS A 661 -21.54 17.67 -24.58
N GLY A 662 -22.25 16.70 -25.15
CA GLY A 662 -23.60 16.92 -25.65
C GLY A 662 -24.38 15.65 -25.88
N VAL A 663 -25.69 15.75 -25.77
CA VAL A 663 -26.63 14.68 -26.13
C VAL A 663 -27.01 14.86 -27.59
N ILE A 664 -26.75 13.82 -28.36
CA ILE A 664 -26.87 13.80 -29.82
C ILE A 664 -28.03 12.90 -30.20
N THR A 665 -28.84 13.34 -31.14
CA THR A 665 -29.98 12.58 -31.67
C THR A 665 -29.61 11.94 -33.00
N PHE A 666 -29.54 10.60 -33.03
CA PHE A 666 -29.40 9.80 -34.25
C PHE A 666 -30.69 9.02 -34.48
N ASP A 667 -31.33 9.21 -35.64
CA ASP A 667 -32.57 8.50 -36.01
C ASP A 667 -33.66 8.57 -34.90
N GLY A 668 -33.82 9.75 -34.29
CA GLY A 668 -34.77 9.99 -33.20
C GLY A 668 -34.37 9.43 -31.83
N LYS A 669 -33.16 8.85 -31.69
CA LYS A 669 -32.63 8.27 -30.45
C LYS A 669 -31.51 9.12 -29.87
N GLN A 670 -31.53 9.33 -28.56
CA GLN A 670 -30.61 10.19 -27.83
C GLN A 670 -29.41 9.42 -27.27
N ILE A 671 -28.21 9.99 -27.39
CA ILE A 671 -26.99 9.42 -26.82
C ILE A 671 -25.99 10.50 -26.43
N LEU A 672 -25.34 10.34 -25.28
CA LEU A 672 -24.30 11.25 -24.80
C LEU A 672 -22.97 10.99 -25.54
N GLY A 673 -22.36 12.06 -26.03
CA GLY A 673 -21.09 12.06 -26.74
C GLY A 673 -20.37 13.40 -26.64
N LYS A 674 -19.53 13.68 -27.64
CA LYS A 674 -18.71 14.90 -27.72
C LYS A 674 -19.20 15.86 -28.79
N VAL A 675 -18.95 17.14 -28.56
CA VAL A 675 -19.33 18.25 -29.44
C VAL A 675 -18.15 19.21 -29.57
N ASP A 676 -17.71 19.46 -30.79
CA ASP A 676 -16.88 20.60 -31.14
C ASP A 676 -17.82 21.70 -31.65
N VAL A 677 -18.08 22.67 -30.77
CA VAL A 677 -19.09 23.72 -31.01
C VAL A 677 -18.63 24.64 -32.14
N ARG A 678 -17.33 24.95 -32.22
CA ARG A 678 -16.79 25.89 -33.23
C ARG A 678 -16.76 25.28 -34.62
N ASN A 679 -16.48 23.98 -34.72
CA ASN A 679 -16.41 23.27 -35.98
C ASN A 679 -17.72 22.56 -36.36
N GLU A 680 -18.83 22.86 -35.64
CA GLU A 680 -20.16 22.29 -35.86
C GLU A 680 -20.15 20.77 -36.02
N ARG A 681 -19.45 20.06 -35.14
CA ARG A 681 -19.27 18.62 -35.22
C ARG A 681 -19.66 17.94 -33.91
N SER A 682 -20.53 16.94 -33.96
CA SER A 682 -20.85 16.11 -32.80
C SER A 682 -20.67 14.63 -33.13
N SER A 683 -20.25 13.83 -32.16
CA SER A 683 -20.12 12.39 -32.35
C SER A 683 -20.26 11.57 -31.07
N ALA A 684 -20.70 10.31 -31.25
CA ALA A 684 -20.80 9.30 -30.20
C ALA A 684 -20.37 7.92 -30.72
N GLY A 685 -19.74 7.14 -29.85
CA GLY A 685 -19.37 5.74 -30.13
C GLY A 685 -20.56 4.82 -29.91
N PHE A 686 -20.93 4.05 -30.91
CA PHE A 686 -21.88 2.93 -30.82
C PHE A 686 -21.82 2.07 -32.09
N GLY A 687 -22.12 0.77 -31.97
CA GLY A 687 -22.15 -0.15 -33.11
C GLY A 687 -20.77 -0.44 -33.72
N GLY A 688 -19.72 -0.39 -32.93
CA GLY A 688 -18.32 -0.63 -33.29
C GLY A 688 -17.59 0.55 -33.94
N LYS A 689 -18.18 1.75 -33.98
CA LYS A 689 -17.63 2.91 -34.69
C LYS A 689 -18.00 4.25 -34.05
N GLU A 690 -17.30 5.31 -34.47
CA GLU A 690 -17.70 6.70 -34.22
C GLU A 690 -18.81 7.10 -35.23
N ASN A 691 -19.97 7.50 -34.73
CA ASN A 691 -21.05 8.07 -35.53
C ASN A 691 -21.01 9.59 -35.40
N VAL A 692 -21.06 10.31 -36.53
CA VAL A 692 -20.71 11.73 -36.61
C VAL A 692 -21.84 12.51 -37.29
N LEU A 693 -22.18 13.67 -36.73
CA LEU A 693 -22.98 14.70 -37.37
C LEU A 693 -22.10 15.94 -37.60
N VAL A 694 -22.30 16.62 -38.73
CA VAL A 694 -21.59 17.85 -39.10
C VAL A 694 -22.56 18.91 -39.61
N GLY A 695 -22.21 20.18 -39.43
CA GLY A 695 -22.96 21.33 -39.96
C GLY A 695 -24.43 21.34 -39.49
N PRO A 696 -25.40 21.54 -40.41
CA PRO A 696 -26.82 21.62 -40.05
C PRO A 696 -27.36 20.39 -39.30
N ALA A 697 -26.80 19.20 -39.57
CA ALA A 697 -27.20 17.97 -38.88
C ALA A 697 -26.74 17.98 -37.42
N CYS A 698 -25.54 18.51 -37.13
CA CYS A 698 -25.07 18.72 -35.76
C CYS A 698 -25.97 19.74 -35.05
N ALA A 699 -26.19 20.90 -35.67
CA ALA A 699 -26.93 22.01 -35.07
C ALA A 699 -28.39 21.66 -34.73
N SER A 700 -29.05 20.86 -35.57
CA SER A 700 -30.46 20.51 -35.38
C SER A 700 -30.69 19.35 -34.40
N ASN A 701 -29.66 18.55 -34.13
CA ASN A 701 -29.80 17.28 -33.40
C ASN A 701 -28.96 17.20 -32.11
N THR A 702 -28.33 18.28 -31.69
CA THR A 702 -27.42 18.28 -30.53
C THR A 702 -27.88 19.24 -29.45
N VAL A 703 -27.85 18.79 -28.19
CA VAL A 703 -28.03 19.61 -27.00
C VAL A 703 -26.72 19.57 -26.21
N VAL A 704 -26.13 20.74 -25.93
CA VAL A 704 -24.79 20.90 -25.37
C VAL A 704 -24.88 21.21 -23.89
N LEU A 705 -24.06 20.57 -23.06
CA LEU A 705 -23.95 20.96 -21.65
C LEU A 705 -23.26 22.33 -21.57
N CYS A 706 -23.94 23.28 -20.94
CA CYS A 706 -23.43 24.61 -20.69
C CYS A 706 -23.44 24.93 -19.20
N ARG A 707 -22.70 25.96 -18.84
CA ARG A 707 -22.66 26.57 -17.50
C ARG A 707 -22.95 28.06 -17.57
N LYS A 708 -23.65 28.58 -16.55
CA LYS A 708 -23.96 30.01 -16.38
C LYS A 708 -23.46 30.46 -15.02
N ALA A 709 -22.70 31.55 -14.98
CA ALA A 709 -22.25 32.14 -13.73
C ALA A 709 -23.44 32.69 -12.94
N ARG A 710 -23.44 32.49 -11.62
CA ARG A 710 -24.46 33.04 -10.72
C ARG A 710 -24.27 34.56 -10.57
N PRO A 711 -25.30 35.30 -10.15
CA PRO A 711 -25.20 36.73 -9.93
C PRO A 711 -23.99 37.10 -9.07
N GLY A 712 -23.16 38.02 -9.57
CA GLY A 712 -21.93 38.48 -8.90
C GLY A 712 -20.67 37.65 -9.17
N TYR A 713 -20.77 36.54 -9.91
CA TYR A 713 -19.64 35.72 -10.33
C TYR A 713 -19.42 35.81 -11.84
N LYS A 714 -18.22 35.46 -12.30
CA LYS A 714 -17.84 35.41 -13.71
C LYS A 714 -16.86 34.27 -13.96
N PHE A 715 -16.85 33.74 -15.18
CA PHE A 715 -15.77 32.88 -15.65
C PHE A 715 -14.65 33.78 -16.16
N ASP A 716 -13.41 33.46 -15.78
CA ASP A 716 -12.20 34.18 -16.24
C ASP A 716 -11.60 33.54 -17.49
#